data_AF-A0A9Q9U4X3-F1
#
_entry.id   AF-A0A9Q9U4X3-F1
#
_cell.length_a   1.000
_cell.length_b   1.000
_cell.length_c   1.000
_cell.angle_alpha   90.00
_cell.angle_beta   90.00
_cell.angle_gamma   90.00
#
_symmetry.space_group_name_H-M   'P 1'
#
loop_
_entity.id
_entity.type
_entity.pdbx_description
1 polymer ?
#
loop_
_entity_poly.entity_id
_entity_poly.type
_entity_poly.pdbx_seq_one_letter_code
_entity_poly.pdbx_strand_id
1 'polypeptide(L)'
;MGRLTKFLSDAEKAVRQAGRDLQQQQQPAGYPQPQQGQQTQQYRNSPGYPAPYQPQQQQQQYYQTYPPPPVQPQAELQGSPIASPPPQPPQQQQQQQYHQQQQYSYQAQQPSQGLPTSRSAPVPQHAEPSPSQAVSNSSPSTPMPLGIQPVTECIDMPFTLPTYWFIHSSYPDFVICSRCYADRILNSPFRDTFTPVWHDDRLERQCLFGTSRVRDYLWPAALSSMSLDNIMSFMATRPALGRCPEDKSVEGQEWYYPPDRPEMAICKPCYEDYFKHTSFGNRFSTHKPQGAASCDHNLWYIRRMLKLYSPNNNWTSFTTGFYKRLQLPPCPKAQPIAGPERTWFMSSRGPSNFSVCEACYWDYFHESTESQSFHTVRLGPSQQASCDMGQANMLIPMIRAVDKGNYPRFWNTLQGLSQHPPCNPQGASGIRWYTLPSDPPEFDVCATCMAGTIANMNTTHFFKVKQSVGPSEARLCSFNLPGYPRGVLFLQKFAEAAYINDWRPLSELAVDLSTAPACPKIDLELAKNRRWWGWDNAHICQECYVVVAKGTKLEKHFTMKGSQVAESRLCDLYSPRMRELYKNACKTQDLASFLSFARQRREIYLRTVPEMNRMLAAAKHALSQAQTLGLAAVTFSAAGNLNATNFYYDHTVGNSTVGHGYQNEQLLQAAMADHSMQQVGAAATGPAAVARHVLFKRILPASTECVTLNNPSFVMNSTADPKCQEAFSVIRSEYLPHPLGKFLRSFIANALNPASAATHVLSHCRQGQHSKAHLLALISDWTFIVESITKYGTTPPAPDSRTQAQIIRRDGNRCCITGKPGSLKDPLVVMPVILAPSRWLEAEYRVVWCLIGTVGPMIDVDGQYPLLGDHSRSGIRKVDARFIGTQGRLASSMRWLEVKKKIVDNETVVAQAGIQPLASRPSFVSAVFQMCRTIFWQAWLLAPQFIRLSTYKVLRKMVSHLYGSTSSLAVSRLPFGLYLKATNEGASNESNALGLVHKYTSAPVPLVLDLVADSRNTYLLTTGLRGEPLSRAMDMLSDRDCHDFIDQMQSYISQIRAIPSVDTRNYICNTLGEACRDPRIRDGNPIGPFEDEASFSQYLRHPDDPARRGHQIVFTHADLNLRNILVDKVTKPDGTRGWAISGIVDWENSGFYPEYWDCTKAQFEGFRWDERWTRALVEVFRPFGGYAKEIEVEKRSWSEGDGAF
;
A
#
# COMPACT_ATOMS: atom_id res chain seq x y z
N MET A 1 31.23 -1.79 11.62
CA MET A 1 30.76 -2.00 10.22
C MET A 1 29.24 -1.83 9.98
N GLY A 2 28.40 -2.76 10.42
CA GLY A 2 26.95 -2.94 10.16
C GLY A 2 25.96 -1.81 10.50
N ARG A 3 26.42 -0.56 10.64
CA ARG A 3 25.59 0.59 10.20
C ARG A 3 25.28 0.44 8.71
N LEU A 4 26.18 -0.23 8.00
CA LEU A 4 25.98 -0.87 6.71
C LEU A 4 24.78 -1.85 6.69
N THR A 5 24.42 -2.57 7.76
CA THR A 5 23.29 -3.51 7.79
C THR A 5 21.95 -2.82 7.56
N LYS A 6 21.74 -1.61 8.11
CA LYS A 6 20.55 -0.79 7.79
C LYS A 6 20.54 -0.38 6.31
N PHE A 7 21.68 0.06 5.77
CA PHE A 7 21.79 0.37 4.33
C PHE A 7 21.54 -0.86 3.45
N LEU A 8 22.06 -2.02 3.83
CA LEU A 8 21.85 -3.29 3.13
C LEU A 8 20.40 -3.77 3.24
N SER A 9 19.72 -3.54 4.37
CA SER A 9 18.28 -3.78 4.56
C SER A 9 17.44 -2.86 3.66
N ASP A 10 17.74 -1.56 3.62
CA ASP A 10 17.07 -0.61 2.73
C ASP A 10 17.34 -0.91 1.25
N ALA A 11 18.58 -1.28 0.91
CA ALA A 11 18.93 -1.75 -0.41
C ALA A 11 18.16 -3.04 -0.74
N GLU A 12 18.06 -4.00 0.18
CA GLU A 12 17.29 -5.23 -0.05
C GLU A 12 15.83 -4.93 -0.41
N LYS A 13 15.21 -3.94 0.25
CA LYS A 13 13.86 -3.47 -0.09
C LYS A 13 13.80 -2.91 -1.52
N ALA A 14 14.73 -2.03 -1.88
CA ALA A 14 14.79 -1.39 -3.21
C ALA A 14 15.12 -2.37 -4.35
N VAL A 15 16.03 -3.32 -4.12
CA VAL A 15 16.41 -4.39 -5.05
C VAL A 15 15.24 -5.34 -5.30
N ARG A 16 14.51 -5.71 -4.25
CA ARG A 16 13.27 -6.49 -4.35
C ARG A 16 12.13 -5.69 -5.01
N GLN A 17 12.22 -4.37 -5.11
CA GLN A 17 11.30 -3.55 -5.92
C GLN A 17 11.74 -3.58 -7.38
N ALA A 18 12.94 -3.08 -7.70
CA ALA A 18 13.49 -3.05 -9.06
C ALA A 18 13.45 -4.42 -9.78
N GLY A 19 13.72 -5.52 -9.06
CA GLY A 19 13.60 -6.88 -9.61
C GLY A 19 12.17 -7.32 -9.95
N ARG A 20 11.14 -6.79 -9.26
CA ARG A 20 9.73 -7.00 -9.62
C ARG A 20 9.32 -6.15 -10.81
N ASP A 21 9.91 -4.97 -10.97
CA ASP A 21 9.62 -4.07 -12.07
C ASP A 21 10.29 -4.54 -13.37
N LEU A 22 11.53 -5.02 -13.28
CA LEU A 22 12.21 -5.78 -14.35
C LEU A 22 11.46 -7.06 -14.73
N GLN A 23 10.93 -7.83 -13.76
CA GLN A 23 10.10 -9.01 -14.06
C GLN A 23 8.75 -8.68 -14.72
N GLN A 24 8.24 -7.45 -14.57
CA GLN A 24 7.08 -6.98 -15.33
C GLN A 24 7.46 -6.56 -16.76
N GLN A 25 8.66 -5.99 -16.94
CA GLN A 25 9.24 -5.70 -18.27
C GLN A 25 9.72 -6.93 -19.04
N GLN A 26 9.92 -8.08 -18.36
CA GLN A 26 10.33 -9.36 -18.94
C GLN A 26 9.18 -10.35 -19.18
N GLN A 27 7.93 -9.89 -19.24
CA GLN A 27 6.91 -10.65 -19.95
C GLN A 27 7.25 -10.62 -21.45
N PRO A 28 7.21 -11.76 -22.17
CA PRO A 28 7.70 -11.80 -23.54
C PRO A 28 6.79 -10.97 -24.45
N ALA A 29 7.34 -9.88 -24.99
CA ALA A 29 6.84 -9.31 -26.23
C ALA A 29 6.85 -10.42 -27.30
N GLY A 30 5.78 -10.51 -28.10
CA GLY A 30 5.60 -11.61 -29.05
C GLY A 30 6.79 -11.72 -30.00
N TYR A 31 7.23 -12.97 -30.27
CA TYR A 31 8.33 -13.27 -31.17
C TYR A 31 8.20 -12.52 -32.50
N PRO A 32 9.14 -11.61 -32.84
CA PRO A 32 9.29 -11.16 -34.21
C PRO A 32 9.74 -12.37 -35.03
N GLN A 33 8.98 -12.75 -36.06
CA GLN A 33 9.50 -13.71 -37.04
C GLN A 33 10.73 -13.12 -37.73
N PRO A 34 11.83 -13.89 -37.91
CA PRO A 34 13.03 -13.37 -38.54
C PRO A 34 12.76 -13.05 -40.00
N GLN A 35 12.99 -11.79 -40.39
CA GLN A 35 12.97 -11.38 -41.79
C GLN A 35 14.13 -12.05 -42.53
N GLN A 36 13.85 -13.13 -43.28
CA GLN A 36 14.80 -13.66 -44.25
C GLN A 36 14.82 -12.74 -45.47
N GLY A 37 15.97 -12.10 -45.71
CA GLY A 37 16.17 -11.20 -46.83
C GLY A 37 16.61 -11.93 -48.10
N GLN A 38 16.03 -11.51 -49.23
CA GLN A 38 16.53 -11.67 -50.60
C GLN A 38 16.63 -13.11 -51.16
N GLN A 39 15.82 -13.37 -52.19
CA GLN A 39 16.33 -13.47 -53.58
C GLN A 39 15.22 -13.27 -54.61
N THR A 40 15.58 -12.84 -55.82
CA THR A 40 14.68 -12.41 -56.90
C THR A 40 14.63 -13.43 -58.04
N GLN A 41 13.43 -13.94 -58.42
CA GLN A 41 13.19 -14.49 -59.77
C GLN A 41 11.70 -14.60 -60.16
N GLN A 42 11.30 -13.78 -61.15
CA GLN A 42 10.48 -14.08 -62.35
C GLN A 42 9.17 -14.91 -62.28
N TYR A 43 8.06 -14.27 -62.75
CA TYR A 43 6.88 -14.79 -63.52
C TYR A 43 6.24 -16.17 -63.16
N ARG A 44 4.90 -16.35 -63.05
CA ARG A 44 3.87 -16.17 -64.13
C ARG A 44 2.42 -16.54 -63.67
N ASN A 45 1.42 -15.78 -64.15
CA ASN A 45 -0.03 -16.04 -64.36
C ASN A 45 -0.87 -17.09 -63.54
N SER A 46 -1.82 -16.57 -62.75
CA SER A 46 -3.29 -16.84 -62.82
C SER A 46 -3.84 -18.27 -62.46
N PRO A 47 -5.17 -18.56 -62.51
CA PRO A 47 -5.98 -18.57 -61.28
C PRO A 47 -6.86 -19.83 -61.04
N GLY A 48 -7.40 -19.99 -59.82
CA GLY A 48 -8.40 -21.03 -59.52
C GLY A 48 -9.14 -20.90 -58.18
N TYR A 49 -10.48 -20.94 -58.22
CA TYR A 49 -11.43 -21.17 -57.12
C TYR A 49 -12.07 -22.57 -57.35
N PRO A 50 -12.56 -23.32 -56.33
CA PRO A 50 -13.70 -22.91 -55.49
C PRO A 50 -13.65 -23.34 -53.99
N ALA A 51 -14.75 -23.04 -53.27
CA ALA A 51 -15.07 -23.44 -51.89
C ALA A 51 -16.23 -24.48 -51.92
N PRO A 52 -17.07 -24.75 -50.88
CA PRO A 52 -17.06 -24.36 -49.44
C PRO A 52 -17.40 -25.55 -48.48
N TYR A 53 -18.02 -25.26 -47.32
CA TYR A 53 -18.79 -26.13 -46.39
C TYR A 53 -18.11 -26.89 -45.22
N GLN A 54 -18.05 -26.19 -44.07
CA GLN A 54 -18.84 -26.42 -42.83
C GLN A 54 -18.80 -27.77 -42.04
N PRO A 55 -19.24 -27.78 -40.75
CA PRO A 55 -18.71 -28.70 -39.73
C PRO A 55 -19.73 -29.66 -39.11
N GLN A 56 -19.26 -30.55 -38.22
CA GLN A 56 -20.08 -30.93 -37.06
C GLN A 56 -19.28 -31.33 -35.79
N GLN A 57 -20.03 -31.35 -34.70
CA GLN A 57 -19.61 -31.48 -33.31
C GLN A 57 -19.29 -32.94 -32.94
N GLN A 58 -18.48 -33.20 -31.90
CA GLN A 58 -19.03 -33.62 -30.58
C GLN A 58 -17.97 -33.83 -29.48
N GLN A 59 -18.53 -33.91 -28.28
CA GLN A 59 -17.94 -34.04 -26.94
C GLN A 59 -16.87 -35.13 -26.79
N GLN A 60 -15.94 -34.93 -25.85
CA GLN A 60 -15.19 -36.02 -25.22
C GLN A 60 -15.33 -35.97 -23.70
N GLN A 61 -15.49 -37.14 -23.10
CA GLN A 61 -15.69 -37.36 -21.67
C GLN A 61 -14.60 -38.30 -21.14
N TYR A 62 -14.13 -38.00 -19.92
CA TYR A 62 -13.14 -38.74 -19.10
C TYR A 62 -12.85 -40.21 -19.46
N TYR A 63 -11.56 -40.59 -19.43
CA TYR A 63 -11.12 -41.84 -18.77
C TYR A 63 -9.69 -41.75 -18.19
N GLN A 64 -9.27 -42.78 -17.46
CA GLN A 64 -8.10 -42.80 -16.57
C GLN A 64 -6.85 -43.48 -17.18
N THR A 65 -5.79 -43.55 -16.37
CA THR A 65 -4.38 -43.80 -16.74
C THR A 65 -3.88 -45.24 -16.56
N TYR A 66 -2.68 -45.52 -17.12
CA TYR A 66 -1.67 -46.57 -16.79
C TYR A 66 -1.53 -47.77 -17.78
N PRO A 67 -0.36 -48.49 -17.87
CA PRO A 67 0.75 -48.05 -18.73
C PRO A 67 1.44 -49.20 -19.57
N PRO A 68 2.79 -49.41 -19.65
CA PRO A 68 3.45 -49.87 -20.90
C PRO A 68 3.80 -51.38 -20.93
N PRO A 69 4.34 -51.96 -22.03
CA PRO A 69 5.80 -52.00 -22.30
C PRO A 69 6.12 -52.10 -23.83
N PRO A 70 7.31 -52.56 -24.33
CA PRO A 70 8.69 -52.59 -23.80
C PRO A 70 9.71 -51.81 -24.69
N VAL A 71 11.02 -51.93 -24.40
CA VAL A 71 12.18 -51.33 -25.10
C VAL A 71 13.01 -52.41 -25.81
N GLN A 72 13.67 -52.11 -26.96
CA GLN A 72 15.02 -52.60 -27.42
C GLN A 72 15.33 -52.16 -28.90
N PRO A 73 16.56 -52.32 -29.47
CA PRO A 73 17.81 -51.59 -29.11
C PRO A 73 18.69 -51.17 -30.34
N GLN A 74 20.00 -50.94 -30.10
CA GLN A 74 21.13 -50.73 -31.06
C GLN A 74 21.21 -49.30 -31.69
N ALA A 75 22.36 -48.60 -31.77
CA ALA A 75 23.79 -48.92 -32.00
C ALA A 75 24.10 -49.24 -33.48
N GLU A 76 25.24 -48.86 -34.09
CA GLU A 76 26.44 -48.10 -33.70
C GLU A 76 27.17 -47.62 -34.99
N LEU A 77 28.14 -46.69 -34.95
CA LEU A 77 29.23 -46.60 -35.97
C LEU A 77 30.37 -45.65 -35.55
N GLN A 78 31.60 -45.93 -36.02
CA GLN A 78 32.88 -45.34 -35.58
C GLN A 78 33.71 -44.85 -36.79
N GLY A 79 34.68 -43.91 -36.65
CA GLY A 79 35.51 -43.50 -37.81
C GLY A 79 36.50 -42.31 -37.70
N SER A 80 37.41 -42.32 -36.72
CA SER A 80 38.89 -42.10 -36.80
C SER A 80 39.61 -41.86 -38.18
N PRO A 81 40.91 -41.44 -38.25
CA PRO A 81 41.74 -40.59 -37.33
C PRO A 81 42.96 -39.78 -37.98
N ILE A 82 43.88 -39.25 -37.13
CA ILE A 82 45.35 -38.91 -37.32
C ILE A 82 45.79 -37.66 -38.13
N ALA A 83 46.64 -36.79 -37.51
CA ALA A 83 47.95 -36.27 -38.03
C ALA A 83 48.75 -35.36 -37.05
N SER A 84 50.10 -35.36 -37.14
CA SER A 84 51.16 -34.55 -36.46
C SER A 84 52.53 -34.90 -37.13
N PRO A 85 53.78 -34.46 -36.77
CA PRO A 85 54.30 -33.58 -35.68
C PRO A 85 55.28 -32.38 -36.06
N PRO A 86 56.61 -32.32 -35.72
CA PRO A 86 57.32 -31.37 -34.80
C PRO A 86 58.30 -30.36 -35.52
N PRO A 87 59.33 -29.61 -34.94
CA PRO A 87 60.04 -29.72 -33.65
C PRO A 87 60.48 -28.42 -32.86
N GLN A 88 61.75 -27.94 -32.94
CA GLN A 88 62.57 -27.35 -31.83
C GLN A 88 63.86 -26.61 -32.33
N PRO A 89 64.86 -26.11 -31.52
CA PRO A 89 64.96 -25.86 -30.04
C PRO A 89 65.31 -24.43 -29.42
N PRO A 90 66.57 -23.92 -29.15
CA PRO A 90 66.90 -23.27 -27.83
C PRO A 90 67.87 -22.01 -27.76
N GLN A 91 68.28 -21.61 -26.52
CA GLN A 91 69.44 -20.77 -26.05
C GLN A 91 69.33 -19.20 -26.09
N GLN A 92 69.98 -18.36 -25.24
CA GLN A 92 70.79 -18.47 -23.98
C GLN A 92 70.81 -17.09 -23.21
N GLN A 93 70.63 -17.01 -21.87
CA GLN A 93 71.60 -16.75 -20.75
C GLN A 93 72.04 -15.30 -20.37
N GLN A 94 72.43 -15.12 -19.08
CA GLN A 94 73.26 -14.05 -18.43
C GLN A 94 72.69 -12.61 -18.26
N GLN A 95 73.19 -11.72 -17.36
CA GLN A 95 73.59 -11.82 -15.93
C GLN A 95 73.89 -10.41 -15.33
N GLN A 96 73.65 -10.17 -14.02
CA GLN A 96 74.33 -9.13 -13.16
C GLN A 96 74.13 -7.63 -13.57
N GLN A 97 74.56 -6.55 -12.86
CA GLN A 97 74.70 -6.22 -11.42
C GLN A 97 74.70 -4.67 -11.20
N TYR A 98 74.25 -4.21 -10.00
CA TYR A 98 74.71 -3.03 -9.20
C TYR A 98 74.78 -1.55 -9.70
N HIS A 99 74.53 -0.63 -8.72
CA HIS A 99 75.08 0.75 -8.56
C HIS A 99 74.58 1.85 -9.55
N GLN A 100 74.50 3.16 -9.24
CA GLN A 100 74.57 3.94 -7.96
C GLN A 100 73.83 5.31 -8.09
N GLN A 101 73.76 6.08 -6.99
CA GLN A 101 73.84 7.56 -6.78
C GLN A 101 73.90 8.55 -7.98
N GLN A 102 73.58 9.87 -7.90
CA GLN A 102 73.33 10.90 -6.85
C GLN A 102 72.36 11.94 -7.47
N GLN A 103 71.42 12.64 -6.80
CA GLN A 103 71.51 13.69 -5.78
C GLN A 103 72.32 14.95 -6.18
N TYR A 104 71.64 16.10 -6.32
CA TYR A 104 72.22 17.45 -6.19
C TYR A 104 71.20 18.46 -5.64
N SER A 105 71.68 19.59 -5.11
CA SER A 105 70.96 20.58 -4.30
C SER A 105 70.94 21.98 -4.94
N TYR A 106 70.10 22.90 -4.43
CA TYR A 106 70.55 24.16 -3.76
C TYR A 106 69.36 24.94 -3.14
N GLN A 107 69.63 26.09 -2.51
CA GLN A 107 68.73 26.82 -1.58
C GLN A 107 68.41 28.27 -2.05
N ALA A 108 67.80 29.06 -1.15
CA ALA A 108 67.63 30.53 -1.16
C ALA A 108 66.48 31.12 -2.02
N GLN A 109 65.83 32.25 -1.66
CA GLN A 109 65.82 33.05 -0.41
C GLN A 109 64.55 33.94 -0.35
N GLN A 110 64.28 34.58 0.80
CA GLN A 110 63.26 35.65 0.95
C GLN A 110 63.90 37.05 1.02
N PRO A 111 63.14 38.11 0.70
CA PRO A 111 63.20 39.39 1.42
C PRO A 111 61.82 39.88 1.93
N SER A 112 61.79 41.02 2.64
CA SER A 112 60.69 41.44 3.53
C SER A 112 60.44 42.98 3.54
N GLN A 113 59.65 43.48 4.53
CA GLN A 113 59.20 44.89 4.81
C GLN A 113 57.80 45.25 4.24
N GLY A 114 56.94 46.08 4.86
CA GLY A 114 57.09 46.91 6.09
C GLY A 114 55.75 47.28 6.80
N LEU A 115 55.82 48.17 7.81
CA LEU A 115 54.80 48.54 8.84
C LEU A 115 54.10 49.91 8.53
N PRO A 116 53.06 50.45 9.25
CA PRO A 116 52.92 50.51 10.73
C PRO A 116 51.52 50.53 11.45
N THR A 117 51.56 50.24 12.76
CA THR A 117 50.77 50.69 13.97
C THR A 117 49.38 51.39 13.85
N SER A 118 48.42 51.26 14.80
CA SER A 118 48.62 51.39 16.28
C SER A 118 47.52 50.84 17.25
N ARG A 119 48.01 50.22 18.34
CA ARG A 119 47.55 50.10 19.76
C ARG A 119 46.05 50.20 20.18
N SER A 120 45.59 49.17 20.89
CA SER A 120 45.23 49.21 22.35
C SER A 120 45.06 47.79 22.94
N ALA A 121 45.13 47.63 24.27
CA ALA A 121 45.14 46.36 25.06
C ALA A 121 44.92 46.68 26.56
N PRO A 122 44.90 45.73 27.54
CA PRO A 122 44.81 44.24 27.55
C PRO A 122 43.43 43.75 28.12
N VAL A 123 43.09 42.52 28.60
CA VAL A 123 43.58 41.59 29.68
C VAL A 123 42.62 40.36 29.68
N PRO A 124 42.94 39.13 30.18
CA PRO A 124 44.17 38.31 30.18
C PRO A 124 43.97 37.00 29.37
N GLN A 125 44.89 36.03 29.48
CA GLN A 125 44.82 34.72 28.82
C GLN A 125 44.30 33.60 29.75
N HIS A 126 43.50 32.67 29.22
CA HIS A 126 43.46 31.27 29.66
C HIS A 126 44.02 30.39 28.54
N ALA A 127 44.85 29.41 28.88
CA ALA A 127 45.56 28.59 27.90
C ALA A 127 44.67 27.48 27.31
N GLU A 128 44.75 27.29 25.99
CA GLU A 128 44.18 26.12 25.32
C GLU A 128 45.03 24.87 25.63
N PRO A 129 44.43 23.74 26.04
CA PRO A 129 45.15 22.48 26.15
C PRO A 129 45.45 21.93 24.75
N SER A 130 46.72 21.65 24.46
CA SER A 130 47.16 21.16 23.14
C SER A 130 46.53 19.81 22.77
N PRO A 131 46.39 19.49 21.47
CA PRO A 131 45.76 18.23 21.03
C PRO A 131 46.43 17.00 21.64
N SER A 132 45.62 16.10 22.20
CA SER A 132 46.10 14.90 22.89
C SER A 132 46.97 14.04 21.98
N GLN A 133 48.11 13.59 22.50
CA GLN A 133 49.09 12.79 21.75
C GLN A 133 48.43 11.55 21.12
N ALA A 134 48.70 11.33 19.83
CA ALA A 134 48.37 10.08 19.18
C ALA A 134 49.26 8.98 19.78
N VAL A 135 48.67 8.11 20.60
CA VAL A 135 49.36 6.93 21.14
C VAL A 135 49.85 6.09 19.97
N SER A 136 51.17 5.96 19.85
CA SER A 136 51.81 5.17 18.80
C SER A 136 51.51 3.68 18.99
N ASN A 137 51.49 2.93 17.88
CA ASN A 137 51.32 1.48 17.90
C ASN A 137 52.56 0.79 18.51
N SER A 138 52.67 0.82 19.83
CA SER A 138 53.39 -0.19 20.59
C SER A 138 52.54 -1.45 20.61
N SER A 139 53.12 -2.59 20.24
CA SER A 139 52.46 -3.89 20.45
C SER A 139 52.26 -4.08 21.97
N PRO A 140 51.12 -4.60 22.44
CA PRO A 140 50.91 -4.80 23.86
C PRO A 140 51.99 -5.75 24.40
N SER A 141 52.73 -5.28 25.42
CA SER A 141 53.74 -6.07 26.13
C SER A 141 53.13 -7.28 26.85
N THR A 142 51.83 -7.20 27.18
CA THR A 142 51.01 -8.32 27.64
C THR A 142 50.54 -9.17 26.44
N PRO A 143 50.86 -10.47 26.36
CA PRO A 143 50.29 -11.34 25.33
C PRO A 143 48.79 -11.57 25.58
N MET A 144 48.01 -11.75 24.50
CA MET A 144 46.58 -12.08 24.60
C MET A 144 46.37 -13.45 25.30
N PRO A 145 45.36 -13.58 26.19
CA PRO A 145 44.98 -14.86 26.77
C PRO A 145 44.75 -15.93 25.70
N LEU A 146 45.20 -17.16 25.97
CA LEU A 146 45.14 -18.32 25.06
C LEU A 146 45.74 -18.08 23.65
N GLY A 147 46.58 -17.05 23.46
CA GLY A 147 47.12 -16.68 22.14
C GLY A 147 46.09 -16.11 21.17
N ILE A 148 44.92 -15.70 21.67
CA ILE A 148 43.78 -15.24 20.84
C ILE A 148 44.18 -14.05 19.98
N GLN A 149 44.11 -14.22 18.66
CA GLN A 149 44.24 -13.10 17.73
C GLN A 149 43.01 -12.17 17.86
N PRO A 150 43.19 -10.87 18.14
CA PRO A 150 42.08 -9.94 18.19
C PRO A 150 41.45 -9.74 16.81
N VAL A 151 40.12 -9.59 16.77
CA VAL A 151 39.41 -9.15 15.56
C VAL A 151 39.89 -7.76 15.10
N THR A 152 39.75 -7.46 13.80
CA THR A 152 40.37 -6.30 13.14
C THR A 152 39.85 -4.94 13.62
N GLU A 153 38.57 -4.86 13.97
CA GLU A 153 37.93 -3.71 14.62
C GLU A 153 36.86 -4.18 15.62
N CYS A 154 36.34 -3.26 16.45
CA CYS A 154 35.26 -3.58 17.38
C CYS A 154 34.04 -4.16 16.64
N ILE A 155 33.55 -5.33 17.07
CA ILE A 155 32.30 -5.94 16.57
C ILE A 155 31.11 -5.13 17.10
N ASP A 156 30.88 -3.95 16.54
CA ASP A 156 29.85 -2.99 16.93
C ASP A 156 28.42 -3.44 16.53
N MET A 157 28.23 -4.71 16.15
CA MET A 157 27.13 -5.20 15.31
C MET A 157 26.66 -6.62 15.64
N PRO A 158 25.45 -7.03 15.18
CA PRO A 158 25.09 -8.43 15.05
C PRO A 158 26.13 -9.21 14.23
N PHE A 159 26.66 -10.27 14.82
CA PHE A 159 27.75 -11.08 14.27
C PHE A 159 27.53 -12.57 14.60
N THR A 160 27.59 -13.43 13.59
CA THR A 160 27.21 -14.86 13.65
C THR A 160 28.38 -15.83 13.43
N LEU A 161 29.57 -15.36 13.08
CA LEU A 161 30.72 -16.24 12.90
C LEU A 161 31.31 -16.71 14.24
N PRO A 162 31.94 -17.90 14.27
CA PRO A 162 32.63 -18.37 15.45
C PRO A 162 33.81 -17.48 15.82
N THR A 163 33.89 -17.08 17.09
CA THR A 163 35.00 -16.28 17.61
C THR A 163 35.04 -16.31 19.14
N TYR A 164 36.15 -15.86 19.72
CA TYR A 164 36.28 -15.59 21.14
C TYR A 164 35.61 -14.28 21.52
N TRP A 165 34.76 -14.35 22.54
CA TRP A 165 34.22 -13.22 23.28
C TRP A 165 34.80 -13.22 24.69
N PHE A 166 34.92 -12.05 25.32
CA PHE A 166 35.29 -11.92 26.72
C PHE A 166 34.04 -11.57 27.54
N ILE A 167 33.91 -12.14 28.73
CA ILE A 167 32.78 -11.90 29.64
C ILE A 167 33.27 -11.71 31.09
N HIS A 168 32.51 -10.97 31.89
CA HIS A 168 32.64 -11.03 33.35
C HIS A 168 31.84 -12.23 33.87
N SER A 169 32.38 -13.01 34.81
CA SER A 169 31.75 -14.26 35.28
C SER A 169 30.33 -14.07 35.81
N SER A 170 30.07 -12.97 36.52
CA SER A 170 28.73 -12.61 37.03
C SER A 170 27.72 -12.20 35.94
N TYR A 171 28.18 -11.84 34.74
CA TYR A 171 27.35 -11.24 33.68
C TYR A 171 27.66 -11.83 32.28
N PRO A 172 27.41 -13.14 32.06
CA PRO A 172 27.81 -13.84 30.83
C PRO A 172 27.12 -13.33 29.57
N ASP A 173 25.93 -12.73 29.66
CA ASP A 173 25.26 -12.09 28.52
C ASP A 173 25.89 -10.73 28.12
N PHE A 174 26.77 -10.14 28.93
CA PHE A 174 27.50 -8.93 28.57
C PHE A 174 28.79 -9.27 27.81
N VAL A 175 28.63 -9.53 26.51
CA VAL A 175 29.74 -9.97 25.66
C VAL A 175 30.61 -8.82 25.13
N ILE A 176 31.93 -9.01 25.21
CA ILE A 176 32.99 -8.08 24.81
C ILE A 176 33.77 -8.71 23.65
N CYS A 177 33.97 -8.03 22.53
CA CYS A 177 34.80 -8.58 21.45
C CYS A 177 36.30 -8.50 21.76
N SER A 178 37.09 -9.41 21.19
CA SER A 178 38.53 -9.52 21.47
C SER A 178 39.34 -8.25 21.15
N ARG A 179 38.90 -7.42 20.19
CA ARG A 179 39.50 -6.09 19.93
C ARG A 179 39.28 -5.11 21.09
N CYS A 180 38.06 -5.01 21.62
CA CYS A 180 37.78 -4.14 22.78
C CYS A 180 38.53 -4.60 24.04
N TYR A 181 38.65 -5.93 24.23
CA TYR A 181 39.50 -6.46 25.30
C TYR A 181 40.97 -6.04 25.09
N ALA A 182 41.54 -6.30 23.91
CA ALA A 182 42.93 -5.96 23.60
C ALA A 182 43.24 -4.44 23.67
N ASP A 183 42.30 -3.58 23.26
CA ASP A 183 42.49 -2.11 23.25
C ASP A 183 42.35 -1.44 24.62
N ARG A 184 41.53 -2.01 25.52
CA ARG A 184 41.05 -1.28 26.71
C ARG A 184 41.15 -2.05 28.02
N ILE A 185 41.18 -3.38 27.99
CA ILE A 185 41.10 -4.25 29.17
C ILE A 185 42.41 -5.00 29.42
N LEU A 186 43.08 -5.49 28.37
CA LEU A 186 44.30 -6.31 28.45
C LEU A 186 45.42 -5.68 29.30
N ASN A 187 45.58 -4.36 29.24
CA ASN A 187 46.58 -3.60 29.99
C ASN A 187 45.99 -2.79 31.17
N SER A 188 44.77 -3.13 31.63
CA SER A 188 44.17 -2.51 32.82
C SER A 188 44.38 -3.37 34.07
N PRO A 189 44.22 -2.81 35.30
CA PRO A 189 44.25 -3.62 36.53
C PRO A 189 43.16 -4.70 36.62
N PHE A 190 42.10 -4.58 35.81
CA PHE A 190 40.94 -5.49 35.82
C PHE A 190 41.04 -6.62 34.78
N ARG A 191 42.16 -6.74 34.07
CA ARG A 191 42.38 -7.69 32.96
C ARG A 191 41.91 -9.13 33.23
N ASP A 192 42.09 -9.62 34.46
CA ASP A 192 41.85 -11.00 34.86
C ASP A 192 40.43 -11.24 35.43
N THR A 193 39.59 -10.20 35.59
CA THR A 193 38.15 -10.38 35.93
C THR A 193 37.29 -10.75 34.71
N PHE A 194 37.88 -10.66 33.51
CA PHE A 194 37.22 -10.96 32.23
C PHE A 194 37.83 -12.21 31.59
N THR A 195 37.01 -13.23 31.37
CA THR A 195 37.46 -14.54 30.84
C THR A 195 37.08 -14.72 29.36
N PRO A 196 37.94 -15.35 28.54
CA PRO A 196 37.61 -15.68 27.15
C PRO A 196 36.68 -16.89 27.07
N VAL A 197 35.65 -16.79 26.22
CA VAL A 197 34.67 -17.84 25.92
C VAL A 197 34.55 -17.97 24.40
N TRP A 198 34.68 -19.20 23.90
CA TRP A 198 34.42 -19.52 22.49
C TRP A 198 32.92 -19.70 22.25
N HIS A 199 32.43 -19.16 21.13
CA HIS A 199 31.04 -19.33 20.72
C HIS A 199 30.96 -19.79 19.25
N ASP A 200 30.41 -20.98 19.04
CA ASP A 200 30.08 -21.56 17.74
C ASP A 200 28.66 -22.14 17.78
N ASP A 201 27.67 -21.25 17.79
CA ASP A 201 26.24 -21.58 17.77
C ASP A 201 25.45 -20.78 16.71
N ARG A 202 26.18 -19.99 15.90
CA ARG A 202 25.68 -19.05 14.89
C ARG A 202 24.63 -18.04 15.40
N LEU A 203 24.55 -17.82 16.73
CA LEU A 203 23.69 -16.79 17.31
C LEU A 203 24.36 -15.42 17.24
N GLU A 204 23.60 -14.44 16.76
CA GLU A 204 24.04 -13.05 16.61
C GLU A 204 24.47 -12.42 17.95
N ARG A 205 25.76 -12.10 18.11
CA ARG A 205 26.32 -11.34 19.23
C ARG A 205 26.79 -9.96 18.79
N GLN A 206 27.04 -9.05 19.73
CA GLN A 206 27.43 -7.66 19.51
C GLN A 206 28.22 -7.16 20.73
N CYS A 207 29.33 -6.44 20.52
CA CYS A 207 30.17 -5.94 21.61
C CYS A 207 29.46 -4.81 22.37
N LEU A 208 28.97 -5.09 23.58
CA LEU A 208 28.30 -4.07 24.42
C LEU A 208 29.30 -3.09 25.06
N PHE A 209 30.57 -3.51 25.21
CA PHE A 209 31.66 -2.65 25.68
C PHE A 209 32.10 -1.58 24.65
N GLY A 210 31.80 -1.79 23.36
CA GLY A 210 32.12 -0.84 22.29
C GLY A 210 31.19 0.38 22.21
N THR A 211 30.13 0.41 23.04
CA THR A 211 29.16 1.52 23.14
C THR A 211 29.83 2.79 23.67
N SER A 212 29.31 3.97 23.31
CA SER A 212 29.93 5.24 23.69
C SER A 212 29.97 5.42 25.20
N ARG A 213 28.87 5.14 25.90
CA ARG A 213 28.84 5.23 27.37
C ARG A 213 29.89 4.36 28.06
N VAL A 214 30.19 3.15 27.55
CA VAL A 214 31.24 2.33 28.15
C VAL A 214 32.62 2.89 27.79
N ARG A 215 32.89 3.10 26.50
CA ARG A 215 34.20 3.53 25.98
C ARG A 215 34.64 4.91 26.46
N ASP A 216 33.70 5.85 26.56
CA ASP A 216 33.95 7.29 26.75
C ASP A 216 33.64 7.78 28.18
N TYR A 217 32.91 7.00 28.99
CA TYR A 217 32.49 7.43 30.34
C TYR A 217 32.71 6.36 31.43
N LEU A 218 32.02 5.21 31.38
CA LEU A 218 32.07 4.21 32.47
C LEU A 218 33.45 3.56 32.61
N TRP A 219 34.14 3.24 31.51
CA TRP A 219 35.46 2.61 31.58
C TRP A 219 36.57 3.59 32.01
N PRO A 220 36.68 4.82 31.47
CA PRO A 220 37.58 5.82 32.03
C PRO A 220 37.33 6.09 33.52
N ALA A 221 36.06 6.18 33.95
CA ALA A 221 35.72 6.34 35.36
C ALA A 221 36.22 5.16 36.22
N ALA A 222 36.00 3.92 35.78
CA ALA A 222 36.43 2.71 36.48
C ALA A 222 37.96 2.61 36.63
N LEU A 223 38.71 3.04 35.61
CA LEU A 223 40.18 3.13 35.68
C LEU A 223 40.65 4.21 36.67
N SER A 224 39.99 5.38 36.68
CA SER A 224 40.34 6.47 37.60
C SER A 224 39.93 6.22 39.05
N SER A 225 38.84 5.49 39.30
CA SER A 225 38.35 5.18 40.65
C SER A 225 38.81 3.82 41.20
N MET A 226 39.53 3.03 40.39
CA MET A 226 39.94 1.66 40.71
C MET A 226 38.79 0.74 41.19
N SER A 227 37.57 0.96 40.69
CA SER A 227 36.38 0.15 40.97
C SER A 227 35.59 -0.17 39.70
N LEU A 228 35.02 -1.37 39.63
CA LEU A 228 34.14 -1.82 38.56
C LEU A 228 32.65 -1.58 38.83
N ASP A 229 32.23 -1.09 40.00
CA ASP A 229 30.83 -1.12 40.44
C ASP A 229 29.87 -0.44 39.45
N ASN A 230 30.26 0.74 38.95
CA ASN A 230 29.49 1.52 37.99
C ASN A 230 29.32 0.83 36.63
N ILE A 231 30.33 0.08 36.17
CA ILE A 231 30.24 -0.68 34.92
C ILE A 231 29.55 -2.03 35.14
N MET A 232 29.72 -2.68 36.29
CA MET A 232 29.02 -3.91 36.67
C MET A 232 27.50 -3.71 36.80
N SER A 233 27.06 -2.59 37.38
CA SER A 233 25.65 -2.19 37.41
C SER A 233 25.05 -2.02 36.00
N PHE A 234 25.84 -1.51 35.05
CA PHE A 234 25.45 -1.45 33.63
C PHE A 234 25.49 -2.84 32.97
N MET A 235 26.45 -3.70 33.29
CA MET A 235 26.53 -5.08 32.78
C MET A 235 25.35 -5.94 33.22
N ALA A 236 24.88 -5.76 34.46
CA ALA A 236 23.71 -6.45 35.00
C ALA A 236 22.40 -6.14 34.24
N THR A 237 22.26 -4.89 33.77
CA THR A 237 20.99 -4.37 33.22
C THR A 237 20.98 -4.29 31.70
N ARG A 238 22.12 -4.01 31.06
CA ARG A 238 22.18 -3.70 29.62
C ARG A 238 21.76 -4.86 28.69
N PRO A 239 22.15 -6.13 28.90
CA PRO A 239 21.80 -7.21 27.96
C PRO A 239 20.28 -7.43 27.87
N ALA A 240 19.57 -7.31 28.99
CA ALA A 240 18.11 -7.48 29.06
C ALA A 240 17.33 -6.43 28.24
N LEU A 241 17.92 -5.27 27.94
CA LEU A 241 17.32 -4.26 27.07
C LEU A 241 17.32 -4.65 25.58
N GLY A 242 18.07 -5.69 25.19
CA GLY A 242 18.16 -6.15 23.81
C GLY A 242 18.88 -5.16 22.88
N ARG A 243 18.42 -5.04 21.63
CA ARG A 243 18.97 -4.14 20.61
C ARG A 243 18.00 -3.03 20.26
N CYS A 244 18.54 -1.98 19.64
CA CYS A 244 17.75 -1.01 18.91
C CYS A 244 16.82 -1.70 17.88
N PRO A 245 15.55 -1.29 17.74
CA PRO A 245 14.63 -1.85 16.74
C PRO A 245 14.93 -1.37 15.30
N GLU A 246 15.94 -0.51 15.12
CA GLU A 246 16.30 0.14 13.86
C GLU A 246 15.17 1.01 13.27
N ASP A 247 14.72 0.71 12.05
CA ASP A 247 13.64 1.36 11.33
C ASP A 247 12.26 0.73 11.59
N LYS A 248 12.20 -0.37 12.34
CA LYS A 248 10.94 -1.01 12.73
C LYS A 248 10.24 -0.09 13.73
N SER A 249 8.99 0.28 13.44
CA SER A 249 8.13 0.85 14.45
C SER A 249 7.78 -0.23 15.48
N VAL A 250 7.86 0.05 16.78
CA VAL A 250 7.61 -0.94 17.85
C VAL A 250 6.75 -0.36 18.96
N GLU A 251 5.59 -0.99 19.17
CA GLU A 251 4.62 -0.61 20.19
C GLU A 251 4.93 -1.19 21.57
N GLY A 252 4.54 -0.46 22.62
CA GLY A 252 4.58 -0.95 24.01
C GLY A 252 5.97 -1.03 24.65
N GLN A 253 7.03 -0.62 23.94
CA GLN A 253 8.34 -0.37 24.53
C GLN A 253 8.41 1.01 25.22
N GLU A 254 9.44 1.21 26.03
CA GLU A 254 9.76 2.51 26.63
C GLU A 254 10.67 3.31 25.71
N TRP A 255 10.25 4.54 25.44
CA TRP A 255 10.88 5.46 24.52
C TRP A 255 11.21 6.77 25.25
N TYR A 256 12.28 7.42 24.79
CA TYR A 256 12.85 8.63 25.38
C TYR A 256 12.64 9.78 24.40
N TYR A 257 12.01 10.84 24.89
CA TYR A 257 11.68 12.05 24.12
C TYR A 257 12.07 13.29 24.92
N PRO A 258 12.55 14.35 24.27
CA PRO A 258 12.67 15.64 24.92
C PRO A 258 11.29 16.31 25.07
N PRO A 259 10.91 16.80 26.27
CA PRO A 259 9.59 17.41 26.50
C PRO A 259 9.31 18.65 25.66
N ASP A 260 10.35 19.41 25.30
CA ASP A 260 10.27 20.58 24.41
C ASP A 260 10.07 20.21 22.94
N ARG A 261 10.28 18.93 22.57
CA ARG A 261 10.57 18.45 21.22
C ARG A 261 10.14 16.97 21.03
N PRO A 262 8.83 16.65 21.17
CA PRO A 262 8.32 15.28 21.32
C PRO A 262 8.44 14.38 20.08
N GLU A 263 8.85 14.91 18.92
CA GLU A 263 8.93 14.17 17.65
C GLU A 263 10.24 13.38 17.49
N MET A 264 11.22 13.53 18.40
CA MET A 264 12.46 12.74 18.39
C MET A 264 12.34 11.49 19.27
N ALA A 265 12.23 10.31 18.66
CA ALA A 265 12.02 9.03 19.33
C ALA A 265 13.33 8.24 19.52
N ILE A 266 13.83 8.17 20.76
CA ILE A 266 15.02 7.39 21.12
C ILE A 266 14.62 6.13 21.90
N CYS A 267 14.92 4.94 21.38
CA CYS A 267 14.63 3.68 22.10
C CYS A 267 15.52 3.52 23.32
N LYS A 268 15.03 2.82 24.36
CA LYS A 268 15.74 2.59 25.63
C LYS A 268 17.20 2.08 25.47
N PRO A 269 17.52 1.11 24.58
CA PRO A 269 18.92 0.74 24.30
C PRO A 269 19.79 1.91 23.80
N CYS A 270 19.31 2.69 22.84
CA CYS A 270 20.08 3.81 22.30
C CYS A 270 20.23 4.97 23.29
N TYR A 271 19.21 5.23 24.12
CA TYR A 271 19.31 6.21 25.18
C TYR A 271 20.39 5.83 26.20
N GLU A 272 20.34 4.60 26.72
CA GLU A 272 21.31 4.09 27.70
C GLU A 272 22.74 4.01 27.14
N ASP A 273 22.93 3.68 25.85
CA ASP A 273 24.25 3.53 25.22
C ASP A 273 24.90 4.85 24.76
N TYR A 274 24.10 5.83 24.32
CA TYR A 274 24.60 7.01 23.58
C TYR A 274 24.20 8.36 24.17
N PHE A 275 23.04 8.50 24.82
CA PHE A 275 22.55 9.81 25.28
C PHE A 275 22.73 10.03 26.80
N LYS A 276 22.46 9.01 27.63
CA LYS A 276 22.36 9.14 29.09
C LYS A 276 23.61 9.69 29.80
N HIS A 277 24.78 9.55 29.20
CA HIS A 277 26.07 10.02 29.76
C HIS A 277 26.53 11.39 29.20
N THR A 278 25.76 11.99 28.29
CA THR A 278 26.06 13.29 27.70
C THR A 278 25.26 14.40 28.39
N SER A 279 25.59 15.68 28.15
CA SER A 279 24.83 16.81 28.68
C SER A 279 23.34 16.79 28.27
N PHE A 280 23.02 16.12 27.15
CA PHE A 280 21.66 15.96 26.65
C PHE A 280 20.90 14.84 27.35
N GLY A 281 21.54 13.94 28.11
CA GLY A 281 20.90 12.80 28.77
C GLY A 281 19.72 13.22 29.66
N ASN A 282 19.87 14.32 30.39
CA ASN A 282 18.85 14.87 31.29
C ASN A 282 17.76 15.69 30.56
N ARG A 283 17.85 15.87 29.24
CA ARG A 283 16.80 16.52 28.42
C ARG A 283 15.68 15.57 28.02
N PHE A 284 15.89 14.25 28.13
CA PHE A 284 14.89 13.25 27.72
C PHE A 284 14.08 12.73 28.91
N SER A 285 12.75 12.71 28.75
CA SER A 285 11.82 12.02 29.62
C SER A 285 11.40 10.69 29.00
N THR A 286 11.16 9.67 29.83
CA THR A 286 10.50 8.44 29.39
C THR A 286 9.02 8.68 29.12
N HIS A 287 8.56 8.36 27.92
CA HIS A 287 7.14 8.31 27.59
C HIS A 287 6.82 6.95 26.94
N LYS A 288 5.58 6.49 27.12
CA LYS A 288 5.05 5.33 26.40
C LYS A 288 4.16 5.89 25.29
N PRO A 289 4.66 5.99 24.03
CA PRO A 289 3.90 6.61 22.95
C PRO A 289 2.59 5.86 22.74
N GLN A 290 1.56 6.60 22.35
CA GLN A 290 0.22 6.05 22.14
C GLN A 290 0.13 5.21 20.84
N GLY A 291 1.17 5.21 20.02
CA GLY A 291 1.33 4.42 18.80
C GLY A 291 2.74 3.86 18.60
N ALA A 292 3.00 3.27 17.44
CA ALA A 292 4.27 2.61 17.13
C ALA A 292 5.37 3.61 16.71
N ALA A 293 6.49 3.67 17.44
CA ALA A 293 7.63 4.53 17.14
C ALA A 293 8.85 3.75 16.60
N SER A 294 9.66 4.35 15.73
CA SER A 294 10.96 3.84 15.27
C SER A 294 12.11 4.66 15.89
N CYS A 295 13.37 4.22 15.83
CA CYS A 295 14.44 4.93 16.53
C CYS A 295 15.28 5.87 15.65
N ASP A 296 15.18 7.17 15.94
CA ASP A 296 15.86 8.24 15.20
C ASP A 296 17.38 8.27 15.38
N HIS A 297 17.90 7.63 16.43
CA HIS A 297 19.35 7.39 16.57
C HIS A 297 19.95 6.56 15.41
N ASN A 298 19.12 6.02 14.51
CA ASN A 298 19.55 5.37 13.26
C ASN A 298 19.60 6.31 12.04
N LEU A 299 19.46 7.63 12.24
CA LEU A 299 19.86 8.65 11.28
C LEU A 299 21.35 8.98 11.50
N TRP A 300 22.11 9.08 10.40
CA TRP A 300 23.54 9.35 10.47
C TRP A 300 23.83 10.78 10.97
N TYR A 301 22.97 11.73 10.59
CA TYR A 301 22.95 13.08 11.14
C TYR A 301 23.00 13.09 12.68
N ILE A 302 22.06 12.44 13.38
CA ILE A 302 22.02 12.41 14.86
C ILE A 302 23.32 11.85 15.44
N ARG A 303 23.88 10.78 14.85
CA ARG A 303 25.11 10.13 15.36
C ARG A 303 26.33 11.03 15.28
N ARG A 304 26.42 11.90 14.27
CA ARG A 304 27.45 12.93 14.17
C ARG A 304 27.17 14.09 15.12
N MET A 305 25.95 14.64 15.08
CA MET A 305 25.65 15.91 15.76
C MET A 305 25.49 15.76 17.28
N LEU A 306 25.16 14.56 17.77
CA LEU A 306 25.26 14.25 19.19
C LEU A 306 26.70 14.42 19.69
N LYS A 307 27.69 13.86 18.97
CA LYS A 307 29.12 14.01 19.31
C LYS A 307 29.61 15.45 19.17
N LEU A 308 29.12 16.20 18.19
CA LEU A 308 29.56 17.57 17.92
C LEU A 308 29.01 18.56 18.96
N TYR A 309 27.73 18.43 19.33
CA TYR A 309 27.05 19.44 20.14
C TYR A 309 26.90 19.11 21.62
N SER A 310 26.94 17.84 22.04
CA SER A 310 26.83 17.52 23.48
C SER A 310 28.01 17.96 24.34
N PRO A 311 29.29 18.01 23.87
CA PRO A 311 30.39 18.53 24.69
C PRO A 311 30.18 19.99 25.11
N ASN A 312 29.63 20.80 24.21
CA ASN A 312 29.36 22.22 24.41
C ASN A 312 27.89 22.51 24.82
N ASN A 313 27.13 21.46 25.16
CA ASN A 313 25.71 21.51 25.53
C ASN A 313 24.79 22.29 24.57
N ASN A 314 25.12 22.34 23.27
CA ASN A 314 24.38 23.11 22.26
C ASN A 314 23.12 22.35 21.77
N TRP A 315 22.12 22.29 22.66
CA TRP A 315 20.84 21.62 22.42
C TRP A 315 20.05 22.22 21.25
N THR A 316 20.07 23.54 21.10
CA THR A 316 19.28 24.27 20.09
C THR A 316 19.73 23.96 18.67
N SER A 317 21.04 23.93 18.39
CA SER A 317 21.55 23.59 17.06
C SER A 317 21.34 22.10 16.74
N PHE A 318 21.60 21.21 17.72
CA PHE A 318 21.36 19.77 17.59
C PHE A 318 19.91 19.44 17.20
N THR A 319 18.93 20.01 17.93
CA THR A 319 17.51 19.80 17.64
C THR A 319 17.11 20.45 16.32
N THR A 320 17.45 21.72 16.07
CA THR A 320 17.02 22.46 14.86
C THR A 320 17.39 21.71 13.57
N GLY A 321 18.62 21.24 13.45
CA GLY A 321 19.04 20.48 12.27
C GLY A 321 18.49 19.04 12.23
N PHE A 322 18.16 18.42 13.39
CA PHE A 322 17.40 17.16 13.40
C PHE A 322 16.01 17.34 12.77
N TYR A 323 15.27 18.39 13.15
CA TYR A 323 13.96 18.68 12.56
C TYR A 323 14.03 18.91 11.05
N LYS A 324 15.00 19.71 10.60
CA LYS A 324 15.22 19.92 9.17
C LYS A 324 15.58 18.59 8.48
N ARG A 325 16.39 17.72 9.08
CA ARG A 325 16.72 16.37 8.55
C ARG A 325 15.50 15.44 8.51
N LEU A 326 14.61 15.48 9.50
CA LEU A 326 13.43 14.62 9.59
C LEU A 326 12.40 14.93 8.48
N GLN A 327 12.29 16.20 8.09
CA GLN A 327 11.44 16.66 6.99
C GLN A 327 11.94 16.27 5.58
N LEU A 328 13.15 15.71 5.44
CA LEU A 328 13.72 15.39 4.12
C LEU A 328 13.26 14.01 3.60
N PRO A 329 12.88 13.90 2.32
CA PRO A 329 12.51 12.62 1.72
C PRO A 329 13.71 11.64 1.76
N PRO A 330 13.46 10.33 1.97
CA PRO A 330 14.51 9.32 2.01
C PRO A 330 15.31 9.29 0.70
N CYS A 331 16.60 8.98 0.80
CA CYS A 331 17.50 8.88 -0.35
C CYS A 331 17.00 7.81 -1.35
N PRO A 332 16.91 8.11 -2.67
CA PRO A 332 16.47 7.17 -3.71
C PRO A 332 17.50 6.06 -3.98
N LYS A 333 18.64 6.09 -3.29
CA LYS A 333 19.80 5.24 -3.55
C LYS A 333 20.22 5.39 -5.03
N ALA A 334 20.58 4.28 -5.68
CA ALA A 334 20.94 4.22 -7.08
C ALA A 334 19.73 4.17 -8.05
N GLN A 335 18.49 4.39 -7.59
CA GLN A 335 17.34 4.49 -8.50
C GLN A 335 17.30 5.90 -9.12
N PRO A 336 17.12 6.02 -10.45
CA PRO A 336 16.89 7.31 -11.08
C PRO A 336 15.47 7.81 -10.77
N ILE A 337 15.35 9.10 -10.47
CA ILE A 337 14.09 9.81 -10.20
C ILE A 337 14.05 11.14 -10.96
N ALA A 338 12.90 11.80 -11.06
CA ALA A 338 12.80 13.06 -11.77
C ALA A 338 13.53 14.18 -11.01
N GLY A 339 14.31 14.97 -11.74
CA GLY A 339 15.20 16.01 -11.19
C GLY A 339 14.54 16.97 -10.19
N PRO A 340 13.34 17.53 -10.47
CA PRO A 340 12.67 18.49 -9.59
C PRO A 340 12.11 17.93 -8.28
N GLU A 341 12.08 16.60 -8.06
CA GLU A 341 11.51 15.99 -6.86
C GLU A 341 12.24 16.37 -5.55
N ARG A 342 13.50 16.83 -5.64
CA ARG A 342 14.33 17.17 -4.48
C ARG A 342 15.52 18.05 -4.82
N THR A 343 16.09 18.66 -3.78
CA THR A 343 17.39 19.34 -3.86
C THR A 343 18.53 18.34 -4.07
N TRP A 344 19.43 18.66 -5.01
CA TRP A 344 20.66 17.92 -5.29
C TRP A 344 21.89 18.76 -4.94
N PHE A 345 22.95 18.09 -4.48
CA PHE A 345 24.22 18.69 -4.09
C PHE A 345 25.34 18.02 -4.88
N MET A 346 26.06 18.82 -5.66
CA MET A 346 27.22 18.35 -6.43
C MET A 346 28.50 18.88 -5.80
N SER A 347 29.56 18.08 -5.79
CA SER A 347 30.85 18.49 -5.23
C SER A 347 31.77 19.08 -6.29
N SER A 348 32.61 20.03 -5.89
CA SER A 348 33.81 20.47 -6.61
C SER A 348 35.03 19.57 -6.33
N ARG A 349 34.90 18.58 -5.44
CA ARG A 349 35.92 17.56 -5.14
C ARG A 349 35.52 16.20 -5.70
N GLY A 350 36.52 15.42 -6.13
CA GLY A 350 36.32 14.09 -6.71
C GLY A 350 35.95 14.13 -8.20
N PRO A 351 35.31 13.07 -8.74
CA PRO A 351 34.90 13.00 -10.14
C PRO A 351 33.91 14.11 -10.51
N SER A 352 34.07 14.66 -11.72
CA SER A 352 33.02 15.48 -12.33
C SER A 352 31.71 14.68 -12.37
N ASN A 353 30.63 15.31 -11.91
CA ASN A 353 29.30 14.74 -11.72
C ASN A 353 29.04 13.93 -10.43
N PHE A 354 29.95 13.87 -9.44
CA PHE A 354 29.61 13.30 -8.13
C PHE A 354 28.45 14.06 -7.46
N SER A 355 27.32 13.39 -7.26
CA SER A 355 26.03 13.99 -6.91
C SER A 355 25.30 13.24 -5.81
N VAL A 356 24.84 13.99 -4.81
CA VAL A 356 24.11 13.46 -3.65
C VAL A 356 22.80 14.19 -3.42
N CYS A 357 21.74 13.46 -3.09
CA CYS A 357 20.47 14.07 -2.70
C CYS A 357 20.55 14.74 -1.32
N GLU A 358 19.70 15.73 -1.04
CA GLU A 358 19.69 16.48 0.24
C GLU A 358 19.82 15.60 1.49
N ALA A 359 19.05 14.50 1.60
CA ALA A 359 19.13 13.60 2.75
C ALA A 359 20.54 12.99 2.98
N CYS A 360 21.30 12.71 1.92
CA CYS A 360 22.68 12.21 2.02
C CYS A 360 23.70 13.33 2.21
N TYR A 361 23.44 14.53 1.68
CA TYR A 361 24.22 15.72 2.05
C TYR A 361 24.13 15.96 3.57
N TRP A 362 22.93 15.95 4.13
CA TRP A 362 22.72 16.13 5.57
C TRP A 362 23.28 14.98 6.43
N ASP A 363 23.14 13.71 6.00
CA ASP A 363 23.67 12.57 6.76
C ASP A 363 25.20 12.47 6.77
N TYR A 364 25.89 12.89 5.70
CA TYR A 364 27.33 12.63 5.52
C TYR A 364 28.23 13.85 5.38
N PHE A 365 27.72 15.01 4.95
CA PHE A 365 28.55 16.17 4.57
C PHE A 365 28.23 17.48 5.29
N HIS A 366 26.96 17.77 5.59
CA HIS A 366 26.53 18.95 6.36
C HIS A 366 27.31 19.05 7.68
N GLU A 367 27.73 20.27 8.07
CA GLU A 367 28.57 20.55 9.24
C GLU A 367 29.81 19.64 9.36
N SER A 368 30.45 19.37 8.22
CA SER A 368 31.81 18.82 8.14
C SER A 368 32.76 19.83 7.47
N THR A 369 34.07 19.55 7.52
CA THR A 369 35.09 20.25 6.72
C THR A 369 34.78 20.25 5.22
N GLU A 370 34.04 19.25 4.73
CA GLU A 370 33.75 19.08 3.30
C GLU A 370 32.52 19.86 2.85
N SER A 371 31.73 20.45 3.76
CA SER A 371 30.49 21.19 3.42
C SER A 371 30.72 22.25 2.34
N GLN A 372 31.85 22.96 2.44
CA GLN A 372 32.25 24.04 1.51
C GLN A 372 32.58 23.55 0.09
N SER A 373 32.77 22.24 -0.11
CA SER A 373 32.99 21.66 -1.44
C SER A 373 31.70 21.39 -2.21
N PHE A 374 30.53 21.52 -1.59
CA PHE A 374 29.24 21.24 -2.24
C PHE A 374 28.51 22.52 -2.63
N HIS A 375 27.87 22.46 -3.80
CA HIS A 375 26.95 23.48 -4.28
C HIS A 375 25.59 22.86 -4.64
N THR A 376 24.53 23.62 -4.45
CA THR A 376 23.16 23.20 -4.77
C THR A 376 22.93 23.24 -6.27
N VAL A 377 22.37 22.17 -6.84
CA VAL A 377 22.01 22.07 -8.25
C VAL A 377 20.51 21.84 -8.41
N ARG A 378 19.91 22.55 -9.36
CA ARG A 378 18.50 22.39 -9.76
C ARG A 378 18.45 21.68 -11.12
N LEU A 379 17.73 20.57 -11.18
CA LEU A 379 17.58 19.76 -12.39
C LEU A 379 16.22 20.04 -13.05
N GLY A 380 16.17 19.99 -14.39
CA GLY A 380 14.96 20.24 -15.17
C GLY A 380 13.98 19.06 -15.17
N PRO A 381 12.70 19.25 -15.55
CA PRO A 381 11.67 18.20 -15.49
C PRO A 381 11.95 16.96 -16.35
N SER A 382 12.72 17.09 -17.43
CA SER A 382 13.15 16.00 -18.32
C SER A 382 14.45 15.31 -17.88
N GLN A 383 15.15 15.85 -16.87
CA GLN A 383 16.39 15.27 -16.36
C GLN A 383 16.09 14.29 -15.24
N GLN A 384 16.78 13.15 -15.24
CA GLN A 384 16.75 12.18 -14.14
C GLN A 384 18.08 12.17 -13.40
N ALA A 385 18.05 11.89 -12.10
CA ALA A 385 19.26 11.72 -11.29
C ALA A 385 19.09 10.59 -10.27
N SER A 386 20.20 9.96 -9.92
CA SER A 386 20.33 8.98 -8.83
C SER A 386 21.40 9.46 -7.85
N CYS A 387 21.40 8.96 -6.62
CA CYS A 387 22.35 9.38 -5.59
C CYS A 387 23.53 8.42 -5.52
N ASP A 388 24.76 8.90 -5.71
CA ASP A 388 25.98 8.07 -5.70
C ASP A 388 26.16 7.31 -4.38
N MET A 389 25.73 7.92 -3.26
CA MET A 389 25.67 7.29 -1.93
C MET A 389 24.71 6.09 -1.84
N GLY A 390 24.00 5.78 -2.91
CA GLY A 390 23.19 4.58 -3.09
C GLY A 390 23.98 3.30 -3.40
N GLN A 391 25.26 3.40 -3.77
CA GLN A 391 26.09 2.26 -4.13
C GLN A 391 27.04 1.84 -2.99
N ALA A 392 27.25 0.53 -2.81
CA ALA A 392 28.08 -0.01 -1.73
C ALA A 392 29.56 0.44 -1.83
N ASN A 393 30.08 0.57 -3.04
CA ASN A 393 31.45 1.04 -3.29
C ASN A 393 31.66 2.55 -3.05
N MET A 394 30.59 3.33 -2.89
CA MET A 394 30.65 4.75 -2.49
C MET A 394 30.34 4.91 -0.99
N LEU A 395 29.33 4.22 -0.47
CA LEU A 395 28.91 4.40 0.92
C LEU A 395 29.89 3.77 1.92
N ILE A 396 30.47 2.60 1.63
CA ILE A 396 31.43 1.97 2.55
C ILE A 396 32.64 2.89 2.81
N PRO A 397 33.35 3.45 1.81
CA PRO A 397 34.45 4.39 2.09
C PRO A 397 33.99 5.66 2.82
N MET A 398 32.77 6.17 2.56
CA MET A 398 32.22 7.30 3.34
C MET A 398 31.99 6.96 4.80
N ILE A 399 31.35 5.81 5.11
CA ILE A 399 31.14 5.34 6.48
C ILE A 399 32.50 5.20 7.21
N ARG A 400 33.52 4.66 6.52
CA ARG A 400 34.88 4.53 7.05
C ARG A 400 35.58 5.87 7.27
N ALA A 401 35.35 6.85 6.40
CA ALA A 401 35.84 8.21 6.56
C ALA A 401 35.18 8.93 7.75
N VAL A 402 33.85 8.90 7.85
CA VAL A 402 33.08 9.53 8.94
C VAL A 402 33.40 8.89 10.30
N ASP A 403 33.40 7.56 10.40
CA ASP A 403 33.71 6.87 11.66
C ASP A 403 35.15 7.13 12.16
N LYS A 404 36.09 7.48 11.26
CA LYS A 404 37.51 7.76 11.56
C LYS A 404 37.90 9.24 11.45
N GLY A 405 36.97 10.16 11.17
CA GLY A 405 37.26 11.58 10.96
C GLY A 405 38.15 11.92 9.75
N ASN A 406 38.26 11.03 8.76
CA ASN A 406 39.23 11.12 7.66
C ASN A 406 38.53 11.16 6.29
N TYR A 407 37.95 12.32 5.94
CA TYR A 407 37.37 12.58 4.62
C TYR A 407 38.38 12.53 3.45
N PRO A 408 39.67 12.91 3.59
CA PRO A 408 40.65 12.73 2.52
C PRO A 408 40.76 11.30 1.98
N ARG A 409 40.66 10.26 2.84
CA ARG A 409 40.63 8.86 2.39
C ARG A 409 39.42 8.53 1.50
N PHE A 410 38.27 9.16 1.72
CA PHE A 410 37.10 9.01 0.85
C PHE A 410 37.34 9.65 -0.52
N TRP A 411 37.83 10.89 -0.58
CA TRP A 411 38.10 11.56 -1.84
C TRP A 411 39.17 10.85 -2.68
N ASN A 412 40.25 10.39 -2.04
CA ASN A 412 41.28 9.59 -2.70
C ASN A 412 40.71 8.25 -3.24
N THR A 413 39.75 7.64 -2.54
CA THR A 413 39.04 6.45 -3.04
C THR A 413 38.21 6.81 -4.29
N LEU A 414 37.44 7.90 -4.26
CA LEU A 414 36.62 8.34 -5.38
C LEU A 414 37.43 8.71 -6.63
N GLN A 415 38.62 9.30 -6.44
CA GLN A 415 39.56 9.57 -7.54
C GLN A 415 40.19 8.29 -8.12
N GLY A 416 40.38 7.25 -7.30
CA GLY A 416 40.72 5.91 -7.80
C GLY A 416 39.56 5.24 -8.56
N LEU A 417 38.32 5.44 -8.10
CA LEU A 417 37.14 4.83 -8.71
C LEU A 417 36.82 5.34 -10.12
N SER A 418 37.19 6.58 -10.49
CA SER A 418 36.99 7.07 -11.86
C SER A 418 37.89 6.38 -12.90
N GLN A 419 38.89 5.61 -12.48
CA GLN A 419 39.72 4.77 -13.34
C GLN A 419 39.03 3.44 -13.72
N HIS A 420 37.81 3.20 -13.22
CA HIS A 420 37.03 1.99 -13.43
C HIS A 420 35.59 2.35 -13.86
N PRO A 421 34.94 1.57 -14.75
CA PRO A 421 33.55 1.81 -15.10
C PRO A 421 32.62 1.61 -13.88
N PRO A 422 31.44 2.25 -13.85
CA PRO A 422 30.50 2.11 -12.75
C PRO A 422 30.04 0.65 -12.57
N CYS A 423 29.66 0.29 -11.35
CA CYS A 423 29.18 -1.06 -11.05
C CYS A 423 27.79 -1.27 -11.68
N ASN A 424 27.75 -1.83 -12.89
CA ASN A 424 26.55 -1.93 -13.72
C ASN A 424 25.57 -3.01 -13.23
N PRO A 425 24.30 -2.68 -12.90
CA PRO A 425 23.29 -3.68 -12.53
C PRO A 425 22.80 -4.53 -13.71
N GLN A 426 23.07 -4.15 -14.97
CA GLN A 426 22.88 -5.01 -16.15
C GLN A 426 24.10 -5.91 -16.45
N GLY A 427 25.18 -5.82 -15.67
CA GLY A 427 26.41 -6.59 -15.86
C GLY A 427 27.48 -5.87 -16.71
N ALA A 428 28.68 -6.42 -16.74
CA ALA A 428 29.81 -5.84 -17.48
C ALA A 428 30.71 -6.92 -18.11
N SER A 429 31.28 -6.60 -19.26
CA SER A 429 32.35 -7.33 -19.94
C SER A 429 33.56 -6.39 -20.13
N GLY A 430 34.69 -6.91 -20.61
CA GLY A 430 35.91 -6.12 -20.86
C GLY A 430 36.65 -5.61 -19.62
N ILE A 431 36.21 -5.97 -18.41
CA ILE A 431 36.80 -5.49 -17.14
C ILE A 431 37.53 -6.59 -16.38
N ARG A 432 38.46 -6.20 -15.49
CA ARG A 432 39.13 -7.13 -14.58
C ARG A 432 38.16 -7.59 -13.48
N TRP A 433 37.91 -8.89 -13.45
CA TRP A 433 37.11 -9.58 -12.44
C TRP A 433 37.99 -10.19 -11.34
N TYR A 434 37.45 -10.23 -10.13
CA TYR A 434 38.09 -10.77 -8.93
C TYR A 434 37.18 -11.79 -8.26
N THR A 435 37.75 -12.74 -7.54
CA THR A 435 37.00 -13.78 -6.81
C THR A 435 37.82 -14.31 -5.64
N LEU A 436 37.25 -15.22 -4.85
CA LEU A 436 37.90 -15.83 -3.69
C LEU A 436 38.88 -16.93 -4.15
N PRO A 437 39.90 -17.31 -3.37
CA PRO A 437 40.88 -18.34 -3.76
C PRO A 437 40.25 -19.65 -4.28
N SER A 438 39.12 -20.05 -3.70
CA SER A 438 38.30 -21.22 -4.06
C SER A 438 37.55 -21.14 -5.40
N ASP A 439 37.55 -19.98 -6.07
CA ASP A 439 36.91 -19.73 -7.39
C ASP A 439 35.44 -20.17 -7.51
N PRO A 440 34.50 -19.67 -6.69
CA PRO A 440 33.09 -20.07 -6.78
C PRO A 440 32.50 -19.60 -8.14
N PRO A 441 31.86 -20.49 -8.93
CA PRO A 441 31.43 -20.16 -10.30
C PRO A 441 30.55 -18.91 -10.43
N GLU A 442 29.58 -18.75 -9.51
CA GLU A 442 28.64 -17.62 -9.46
C GLU A 442 29.14 -16.39 -8.67
N PHE A 443 30.38 -16.40 -8.14
CA PHE A 443 30.92 -15.33 -7.31
C PHE A 443 31.99 -14.53 -8.06
N ASP A 444 31.63 -13.29 -8.42
CA ASP A 444 32.38 -12.39 -9.28
C ASP A 444 32.38 -10.97 -8.68
N VAL A 445 33.54 -10.33 -8.52
CA VAL A 445 33.63 -8.94 -8.01
C VAL A 445 34.34 -8.06 -9.03
N CYS A 446 33.71 -6.95 -9.43
CA CYS A 446 34.30 -6.01 -10.38
C CYS A 446 35.39 -5.13 -9.72
N ALA A 447 36.30 -4.60 -10.54
CA ALA A 447 37.35 -3.67 -10.09
C ALA A 447 36.82 -2.49 -9.25
N THR A 448 35.66 -1.95 -9.59
CA THR A 448 34.98 -0.84 -8.90
C THR A 448 34.57 -1.21 -7.46
N CYS A 449 34.11 -2.45 -7.24
CA CYS A 449 33.86 -2.96 -5.89
C CYS A 449 35.15 -3.39 -5.17
N MET A 450 36.18 -3.85 -5.90
CA MET A 450 37.49 -4.14 -5.33
C MET A 450 38.12 -2.88 -4.71
N ALA A 451 38.20 -1.78 -5.47
CA ALA A 451 38.75 -0.51 -5.01
C ALA A 451 37.86 0.18 -3.96
N GLY A 452 36.55 0.29 -4.21
CA GLY A 452 35.65 1.03 -3.32
C GLY A 452 35.31 0.29 -2.03
N THR A 453 34.91 -0.98 -2.12
CA THR A 453 34.43 -1.78 -0.98
C THR A 453 35.54 -2.57 -0.29
N ILE A 454 36.33 -3.34 -1.03
CA ILE A 454 37.25 -4.33 -0.43
C ILE A 454 38.52 -3.65 0.11
N ALA A 455 39.16 -2.79 -0.67
CA ALA A 455 40.38 -2.08 -0.24
C ALA A 455 40.13 -1.16 0.98
N ASN A 456 38.92 -0.59 1.12
CA ASN A 456 38.56 0.20 2.30
C ASN A 456 38.21 -0.61 3.56
N MET A 457 38.12 -1.93 3.43
CA MET A 457 38.11 -2.89 4.54
C MET A 457 39.48 -3.57 4.75
N ASN A 458 40.55 -3.11 4.09
CA ASN A 458 41.89 -3.69 4.13
C ASN A 458 41.91 -5.22 3.86
N THR A 459 41.03 -5.72 2.98
CA THR A 459 40.82 -7.17 2.74
C THR A 459 41.07 -7.60 1.30
N THR A 460 41.93 -6.88 0.56
CA THR A 460 42.32 -7.25 -0.81
C THR A 460 43.00 -8.62 -0.90
N HIS A 461 43.71 -9.04 0.15
CA HIS A 461 44.33 -10.37 0.26
C HIS A 461 43.33 -11.54 0.37
N PHE A 462 42.04 -11.27 0.57
CA PHE A 462 40.99 -12.28 0.50
C PHE A 462 40.65 -12.70 -0.94
N PHE A 463 41.16 -12.01 -1.96
CA PHE A 463 40.72 -12.16 -3.36
C PHE A 463 41.89 -12.32 -4.33
N LYS A 464 41.67 -13.12 -5.38
CA LYS A 464 42.51 -13.25 -6.56
C LYS A 464 41.81 -12.64 -7.79
N VAL A 465 42.54 -12.43 -8.88
CA VAL A 465 41.94 -12.17 -10.19
C VAL A 465 41.24 -13.45 -10.67
N LYS A 466 40.01 -13.34 -11.18
CA LYS A 466 39.30 -14.49 -11.76
C LYS A 466 39.76 -14.68 -13.20
N GLN A 467 40.34 -15.85 -13.50
CA GLN A 467 40.87 -16.18 -14.83
C GLN A 467 39.83 -16.87 -15.72
N SER A 468 38.73 -17.38 -15.16
CA SER A 468 37.71 -18.16 -15.86
C SER A 468 36.62 -17.32 -16.56
N VAL A 469 36.87 -16.03 -16.82
CA VAL A 469 35.88 -15.11 -17.40
C VAL A 469 36.45 -14.53 -18.70
N GLY A 470 35.76 -14.74 -19.82
CA GLY A 470 36.19 -14.28 -21.13
C GLY A 470 36.14 -12.76 -21.28
N PRO A 471 36.98 -12.14 -22.13
CA PRO A 471 36.97 -10.68 -22.33
C PRO A 471 35.62 -10.12 -22.78
N SER A 472 34.85 -10.87 -23.57
CA SER A 472 33.50 -10.53 -24.04
C SER A 472 32.38 -10.98 -23.09
N GLU A 473 32.68 -11.73 -22.04
CA GLU A 473 31.69 -12.38 -21.17
C GLU A 473 31.10 -11.37 -20.17
N ALA A 474 29.78 -11.16 -20.23
CA ALA A 474 29.08 -10.26 -19.33
C ALA A 474 28.81 -10.94 -17.98
N ARG A 475 29.40 -10.42 -16.89
CA ARG A 475 29.15 -10.89 -15.52
C ARG A 475 28.50 -9.82 -14.65
N LEU A 476 27.73 -10.27 -13.66
CA LEU A 476 27.14 -9.43 -12.62
C LEU A 476 28.03 -9.45 -11.38
N CYS A 477 28.39 -8.28 -10.85
CA CYS A 477 29.17 -8.21 -9.62
C CYS A 477 28.32 -8.67 -8.41
N SER A 478 28.82 -9.64 -7.66
CA SER A 478 28.18 -10.19 -6.46
C SER A 478 28.05 -9.18 -5.31
N PHE A 479 28.72 -8.02 -5.38
CA PHE A 479 28.53 -6.88 -4.48
C PHE A 479 27.72 -5.72 -5.12
N ASN A 480 27.22 -5.90 -6.35
CA ASN A 480 26.24 -4.98 -6.92
C ASN A 480 24.92 -5.15 -6.19
N LEU A 481 24.52 -4.13 -5.42
CA LEU A 481 23.23 -4.15 -4.75
C LEU A 481 22.05 -4.11 -5.75
N PRO A 482 21.86 -3.07 -6.60
CA PRO A 482 20.68 -2.95 -7.45
C PRO A 482 20.35 -4.16 -8.34
N GLY A 483 21.35 -4.94 -8.79
CA GLY A 483 21.18 -6.02 -9.76
C GLY A 483 21.41 -7.46 -9.29
N TYR A 484 22.15 -7.73 -8.20
CA TYR A 484 22.55 -9.10 -7.85
C TYR A 484 21.75 -9.69 -6.65
N PRO A 485 20.90 -10.74 -6.84
CA PRO A 485 19.93 -11.19 -5.84
C PRO A 485 20.49 -11.62 -4.47
N ARG A 486 21.76 -12.05 -4.41
CA ARG A 486 22.44 -12.49 -3.18
C ARG A 486 23.38 -11.43 -2.60
N GLY A 487 23.45 -10.23 -3.19
CA GLY A 487 24.51 -9.27 -2.88
C GLY A 487 24.49 -8.71 -1.46
N VAL A 488 23.30 -8.54 -0.88
CA VAL A 488 23.12 -8.18 0.54
C VAL A 488 23.71 -9.26 1.46
N LEU A 489 23.45 -10.54 1.17
CA LEU A 489 23.94 -11.66 1.95
C LEU A 489 25.46 -11.82 1.83
N PHE A 490 26.02 -11.68 0.63
CA PHE A 490 27.48 -11.72 0.46
C PHE A 490 28.18 -10.52 1.08
N LEU A 491 27.62 -9.31 1.04
CA LEU A 491 28.17 -8.14 1.74
C LEU A 491 28.06 -8.26 3.27
N GLN A 492 27.00 -8.88 3.80
CA GLN A 492 26.92 -9.25 5.21
C GLN A 492 28.02 -10.26 5.59
N LYS A 493 28.18 -11.34 4.81
CA LYS A 493 29.18 -12.37 5.14
C LYS A 493 30.61 -11.89 4.96
N PHE A 494 30.85 -11.01 3.99
CA PHE A 494 32.11 -10.29 3.81
C PHE A 494 32.43 -9.38 5.00
N ALA A 495 31.43 -8.67 5.54
CA ALA A 495 31.62 -7.88 6.75
C ALA A 495 32.02 -8.76 7.95
N GLU A 496 31.40 -9.94 8.11
CA GLU A 496 31.79 -10.89 9.16
C GLU A 496 33.22 -11.43 8.96
N ALA A 497 33.55 -11.87 7.74
CA ALA A 497 34.89 -12.34 7.34
C ALA A 497 35.98 -11.28 7.61
N ALA A 498 35.69 -10.01 7.31
CA ALA A 498 36.63 -8.91 7.52
C ALA A 498 36.93 -8.63 9.00
N TYR A 499 35.99 -8.88 9.94
CA TYR A 499 36.27 -8.76 11.37
C TYR A 499 37.28 -9.81 11.85
N ILE A 500 37.15 -11.07 11.44
CA ILE A 500 38.06 -12.16 11.86
C ILE A 500 39.32 -12.30 10.99
N ASN A 501 39.48 -11.43 9.98
CA ASN A 501 40.56 -11.49 8.98
C ASN A 501 40.65 -12.84 8.24
N ASP A 502 39.52 -13.51 8.01
CA ASP A 502 39.47 -14.82 7.35
C ASP A 502 38.41 -14.85 6.23
N TRP A 503 38.85 -15.16 5.01
CA TRP A 503 38.01 -15.25 3.82
C TRP A 503 37.23 -16.56 3.72
N ARG A 504 37.64 -17.62 4.45
CA ARG A 504 37.09 -18.97 4.31
C ARG A 504 35.58 -19.04 4.55
N PRO A 505 34.98 -18.39 5.57
CA PRO A 505 33.53 -18.47 5.78
C PRO A 505 32.67 -17.68 4.77
N LEU A 506 33.28 -16.77 4.00
CA LEU A 506 32.65 -16.15 2.82
C LEU A 506 32.75 -17.09 1.61
N SER A 507 33.90 -17.75 1.43
CA SER A 507 34.12 -18.77 0.39
C SER A 507 33.18 -19.96 0.55
N GLU A 508 33.07 -20.54 1.74
CA GLU A 508 32.14 -21.64 2.04
C GLU A 508 30.71 -21.29 1.62
N LEU A 509 30.24 -20.09 2.00
CA LEU A 509 28.92 -19.60 1.62
C LEU A 509 28.78 -19.41 0.11
N ALA A 510 29.80 -18.90 -0.57
CA ALA A 510 29.78 -18.70 -2.02
C ALA A 510 29.78 -20.03 -2.79
N VAL A 511 30.56 -21.02 -2.35
CA VAL A 511 30.58 -22.38 -2.92
C VAL A 511 29.26 -23.10 -2.65
N ASP A 512 28.77 -23.12 -1.40
CA ASP A 512 27.48 -23.69 -1.03
C ASP A 512 26.33 -23.11 -1.89
N LEU A 513 26.31 -21.80 -2.10
CA LEU A 513 25.28 -21.12 -2.87
C LEU A 513 25.41 -21.29 -4.39
N SER A 514 26.63 -21.42 -4.93
CA SER A 514 26.85 -21.66 -6.37
C SER A 514 26.24 -22.97 -6.88
N THR A 515 25.92 -23.91 -5.97
CA THR A 515 25.20 -25.16 -6.29
C THR A 515 23.76 -25.17 -5.78
N ALA A 516 23.28 -24.06 -5.19
CA ALA A 516 21.95 -23.94 -4.60
C ALA A 516 21.03 -23.14 -5.53
N PRO A 517 19.96 -23.73 -6.09
CA PRO A 517 18.98 -22.95 -6.85
C PRO A 517 18.20 -22.01 -5.93
N ALA A 518 17.98 -20.77 -6.38
CA ALA A 518 17.31 -19.71 -5.61
C ALA A 518 15.98 -20.17 -5.00
N CYS A 519 15.70 -19.74 -3.76
CA CYS A 519 14.59 -20.25 -2.96
C CYS A 519 13.22 -20.14 -3.66
N PRO A 520 12.47 -21.25 -3.81
CA PRO A 520 11.17 -21.24 -4.49
C PRO A 520 10.09 -20.50 -3.68
N LYS A 521 10.31 -20.28 -2.37
CA LYS A 521 9.38 -19.63 -1.44
C LYS A 521 8.05 -20.40 -1.34
N ILE A 522 7.08 -20.01 -2.17
CA ILE A 522 5.72 -20.56 -2.29
C ILE A 522 5.37 -20.94 -3.74
N ASP A 523 6.32 -20.79 -4.67
CA ASP A 523 6.18 -21.18 -6.07
C ASP A 523 6.38 -22.69 -6.19
N LEU A 524 5.32 -23.39 -6.59
CA LEU A 524 5.29 -24.84 -6.67
C LEU A 524 5.89 -25.36 -7.99
N GLU A 525 6.01 -24.54 -9.03
CA GLU A 525 6.67 -24.96 -10.28
C GLU A 525 8.19 -24.90 -10.10
N LEU A 526 8.70 -23.81 -9.53
CA LEU A 526 10.12 -23.69 -9.20
C LEU A 526 10.60 -24.75 -8.19
N ALA A 527 9.72 -25.34 -7.38
CA ALA A 527 10.06 -26.27 -6.31
C ALA A 527 10.21 -27.76 -6.71
N LYS A 528 9.83 -28.14 -7.94
CA LYS A 528 9.88 -29.55 -8.41
C LYS A 528 11.31 -30.12 -8.46
N ASN A 529 11.45 -31.42 -8.25
CA ASN A 529 12.70 -32.20 -8.33
C ASN A 529 13.88 -31.71 -7.47
N ARG A 530 13.63 -30.86 -6.45
CA ARG A 530 14.68 -30.25 -5.61
C ARG A 530 15.11 -31.13 -4.43
N ARG A 531 16.29 -30.82 -3.90
CA ARG A 531 16.81 -31.30 -2.61
C ARG A 531 16.22 -30.51 -1.44
N TRP A 532 15.86 -31.21 -0.37
CA TRP A 532 15.17 -30.67 0.81
C TRP A 532 15.81 -31.10 2.13
N TRP A 533 15.74 -30.21 3.12
CA TRP A 533 16.26 -30.38 4.48
C TRP A 533 15.15 -30.11 5.51
N GLY A 534 15.40 -30.47 6.77
CA GLY A 534 14.49 -30.21 7.88
C GLY A 534 13.67 -31.45 8.24
N TRP A 535 12.35 -31.31 8.21
CA TRP A 535 11.40 -32.33 8.67
C TRP A 535 10.17 -32.41 7.77
N ASP A 536 9.46 -33.52 7.87
CA ASP A 536 8.22 -33.77 7.11
C ASP A 536 7.14 -32.72 7.37
N ASN A 537 7.13 -32.07 8.53
CA ASN A 537 6.26 -30.94 8.87
C ASN A 537 6.87 -29.55 8.62
N ALA A 538 8.16 -29.44 8.30
CA ALA A 538 8.88 -28.17 8.14
C ALA A 538 10.02 -28.30 7.10
N HIS A 539 9.74 -27.90 5.85
CA HIS A 539 10.64 -28.12 4.71
C HIS A 539 11.58 -26.94 4.49
N ILE A 540 12.85 -27.22 4.22
CA ILE A 540 13.90 -26.20 4.02
C ILE A 540 14.59 -26.47 2.67
N CYS A 541 14.47 -25.55 1.73
CA CYS A 541 15.18 -25.66 0.43
C CYS A 541 16.68 -25.39 0.59
N GLN A 542 17.51 -25.84 -0.35
CA GLN A 542 18.98 -25.74 -0.28
C GLN A 542 19.49 -24.34 0.10
N GLU A 543 19.00 -23.27 -0.53
CA GLU A 543 19.41 -21.89 -0.20
C GLU A 543 19.01 -21.49 1.24
N CYS A 544 17.80 -21.83 1.70
CA CYS A 544 17.40 -21.53 3.08
C CYS A 544 18.11 -22.44 4.10
N TYR A 545 18.53 -23.64 3.70
CA TYR A 545 19.35 -24.53 4.51
C TYR A 545 20.72 -23.89 4.74
N VAL A 546 21.45 -23.59 3.67
CA VAL A 546 22.77 -22.94 3.70
C VAL A 546 22.76 -21.63 4.50
N VAL A 547 21.73 -20.80 4.31
CA VAL A 547 21.68 -19.42 4.86
C VAL A 547 21.12 -19.34 6.29
N VAL A 548 20.39 -20.35 6.78
CA VAL A 548 19.68 -20.26 8.08
C VAL A 548 19.91 -21.46 8.99
N ALA A 549 20.14 -22.65 8.43
CA ALA A 549 19.93 -23.91 9.13
C ALA A 549 21.19 -24.78 9.23
N LYS A 550 22.10 -24.68 8.26
CA LYS A 550 23.43 -25.31 8.25
C LYS A 550 24.29 -24.77 9.41
N GLY A 551 24.79 -25.67 10.25
CA GLY A 551 25.58 -25.38 11.44
C GLY A 551 24.77 -24.96 12.68
N THR A 552 23.45 -25.21 12.74
CA THR A 552 22.64 -24.87 13.93
C THR A 552 22.35 -26.08 14.82
N LYS A 553 22.08 -25.85 16.11
CA LYS A 553 21.80 -26.90 17.12
C LYS A 553 20.65 -27.86 16.76
N LEU A 554 19.76 -27.49 15.83
CA LEU A 554 18.65 -28.32 15.38
C LEU A 554 18.95 -29.15 14.12
N GLU A 555 20.00 -28.82 13.34
CA GLU A 555 20.37 -29.52 12.10
C GLU A 555 20.58 -31.04 12.30
N LYS A 556 21.22 -31.41 13.42
CA LYS A 556 21.46 -32.81 13.76
C LYS A 556 20.16 -33.63 13.83
N HIS A 557 19.06 -33.01 14.23
CA HIS A 557 17.73 -33.62 14.38
C HIS A 557 16.88 -33.64 13.10
N PHE A 558 17.38 -33.15 11.96
CA PHE A 558 16.63 -33.20 10.70
C PHE A 558 16.38 -34.66 10.25
N THR A 559 15.13 -34.97 9.89
CA THR A 559 14.79 -36.24 9.20
C THR A 559 15.13 -36.17 7.71
N MET A 560 15.07 -34.98 7.10
CA MET A 560 15.46 -34.73 5.72
C MET A 560 16.84 -34.06 5.65
N LYS A 561 17.78 -34.65 4.88
CA LYS A 561 19.16 -34.15 4.75
C LYS A 561 19.61 -34.16 3.28
N GLY A 562 19.11 -33.18 2.52
CA GLY A 562 19.36 -33.07 1.08
C GLY A 562 18.54 -34.04 0.24
N SER A 563 17.53 -34.69 0.83
CA SER A 563 16.65 -35.65 0.20
C SER A 563 16.00 -35.04 -1.05
N GLN A 564 16.17 -35.68 -2.21
CA GLN A 564 15.51 -35.24 -3.43
C GLN A 564 14.04 -35.65 -3.38
N VAL A 565 13.15 -34.72 -3.72
CA VAL A 565 11.69 -34.97 -3.76
C VAL A 565 11.19 -34.55 -5.14
N ALA A 566 10.51 -35.46 -5.83
CA ALA A 566 9.86 -35.19 -7.10
C ALA A 566 8.64 -34.26 -6.91
N GLU A 567 7.84 -34.53 -5.88
CA GLU A 567 6.73 -33.68 -5.46
C GLU A 567 7.17 -32.26 -5.16
N SER A 568 6.32 -31.30 -5.52
CA SER A 568 6.54 -29.91 -5.17
C SER A 568 6.29 -29.64 -3.69
N ARG A 569 7.20 -28.91 -3.05
CA ARG A 569 7.13 -28.54 -1.63
C ARG A 569 7.38 -27.04 -1.48
N LEU A 570 6.56 -26.37 -0.66
CA LEU A 570 6.88 -25.01 -0.21
C LEU A 570 8.11 -25.03 0.69
N CYS A 571 8.88 -23.94 0.70
CA CYS A 571 9.89 -23.74 1.74
C CYS A 571 9.20 -23.12 2.96
N ASP A 572 9.55 -23.54 4.18
CA ASP A 572 9.03 -22.91 5.40
C ASP A 572 9.87 -21.69 5.80
N LEU A 573 11.21 -21.80 5.73
CA LEU A 573 12.16 -20.75 6.13
C LEU A 573 12.36 -19.61 5.10
N TYR A 574 11.46 -19.37 4.14
CA TYR A 574 11.54 -18.17 3.28
C TYR A 574 11.03 -16.90 3.99
N SER A 575 10.15 -17.03 4.99
CA SER A 575 9.53 -15.88 5.66
C SER A 575 10.32 -15.46 6.90
N PRO A 576 10.48 -14.15 7.18
CA PRO A 576 11.23 -13.68 8.36
C PRO A 576 10.71 -14.24 9.67
N ARG A 577 9.38 -14.29 9.87
CA ARG A 577 8.74 -14.85 11.08
C ARG A 577 9.11 -16.31 11.31
N MET A 578 9.21 -17.14 10.27
CA MET A 578 9.60 -18.55 10.46
C MET A 578 11.11 -18.73 10.64
N ARG A 579 11.95 -17.83 10.10
CA ARG A 579 13.36 -17.76 10.49
C ARG A 579 13.54 -17.35 11.96
N GLU A 580 12.71 -16.44 12.47
CA GLU A 580 12.71 -16.00 13.87
C GLU A 580 12.23 -17.10 14.81
N LEU A 581 11.12 -17.78 14.50
CA LEU A 581 10.66 -18.96 15.25
C LEU A 581 11.71 -20.09 15.24
N TYR A 582 12.38 -20.32 14.11
CA TYR A 582 13.49 -21.30 14.01
C TYR A 582 14.71 -20.89 14.84
N LYS A 583 15.12 -19.60 14.82
CA LYS A 583 16.19 -19.07 15.69
C LYS A 583 15.85 -19.22 17.17
N ASN A 584 14.60 -18.92 17.55
CA ASN A 584 14.14 -19.08 18.92
C ASN A 584 14.15 -20.55 19.35
N ALA A 585 13.65 -21.48 18.51
CA ALA A 585 13.76 -22.92 18.74
C ALA A 585 15.21 -23.41 18.81
N CYS A 586 16.15 -22.83 18.05
CA CYS A 586 17.58 -23.13 18.19
C CYS A 586 18.18 -22.62 19.52
N LYS A 587 17.62 -21.54 20.10
CA LYS A 587 18.05 -20.99 21.39
C LYS A 587 17.45 -21.75 22.58
N THR A 588 16.15 -22.05 22.55
CA THR A 588 15.42 -22.73 23.64
C THR A 588 15.43 -24.25 23.55
N GLN A 589 15.84 -24.81 22.41
CA GLN A 589 15.71 -26.23 22.04
C GLN A 589 14.26 -26.73 21.91
N ASP A 590 13.26 -25.84 21.93
CA ASP A 590 11.85 -26.18 21.68
C ASP A 590 11.58 -26.42 20.19
N LEU A 591 11.90 -27.64 19.74
CA LEU A 591 11.58 -28.13 18.41
C LEU A 591 10.07 -28.41 18.25
N ALA A 592 9.37 -28.77 19.33
CA ALA A 592 7.98 -29.21 19.27
C ALA A 592 7.03 -28.07 18.86
N SER A 593 7.15 -26.91 19.50
CA SER A 593 6.35 -25.73 19.15
C SER A 593 6.64 -25.24 17.72
N PHE A 594 7.90 -25.32 17.28
CA PHE A 594 8.29 -24.95 15.92
C PHE A 594 7.64 -25.86 14.86
N LEU A 595 7.71 -27.19 15.04
CA LEU A 595 7.12 -28.15 14.11
C LEU A 595 5.59 -28.09 14.10
N SER A 596 4.97 -27.88 15.26
CA SER A 596 3.52 -27.67 15.38
C SER A 596 3.06 -26.45 14.57
N PHE A 597 3.75 -25.32 14.71
CA PHE A 597 3.44 -24.10 13.96
C PHE A 597 3.68 -24.25 12.45
N ALA A 598 4.77 -24.92 12.05
CA ALA A 598 5.06 -25.20 10.64
C ALA A 598 3.97 -26.07 9.99
N ARG A 599 3.51 -27.12 10.70
CA ARG A 599 2.40 -27.97 10.27
C ARG A 599 1.11 -27.16 10.09
N GLN A 600 0.69 -26.40 11.12
CA GLN A 600 -0.54 -25.59 11.06
C GLN A 600 -0.53 -24.63 9.85
N ARG A 601 0.60 -23.95 9.64
CA ARG A 601 0.80 -23.05 8.49
C ARG A 601 0.61 -23.76 7.15
N ARG A 602 1.16 -24.97 7.00
CA ARG A 602 1.08 -25.73 5.75
C ARG A 602 -0.31 -26.28 5.48
N GLU A 603 -0.99 -26.82 6.49
CA GLU A 603 -2.36 -27.31 6.35
C GLU A 603 -3.29 -26.24 5.77
N ILE A 604 -3.12 -24.97 6.18
CA ILE A 604 -3.91 -23.87 5.64
C ILE A 604 -3.41 -23.42 4.27
N TYR A 605 -2.09 -23.37 4.01
CA TYR A 605 -1.56 -23.07 2.67
C TYR A 605 -2.19 -24.00 1.62
N LEU A 606 -2.22 -25.31 1.90
CA LEU A 606 -2.79 -26.31 1.00
C LEU A 606 -4.30 -26.13 0.77
N ARG A 607 -5.05 -25.71 1.80
CA ARG A 607 -6.49 -25.44 1.71
C ARG A 607 -6.85 -24.13 1.00
N THR A 608 -5.90 -23.22 0.79
CA THR A 608 -6.22 -21.84 0.39
C THR A 608 -5.44 -21.35 -0.84
N VAL A 609 -4.13 -21.53 -0.91
CA VAL A 609 -3.30 -20.96 -1.99
C VAL A 609 -3.54 -21.62 -3.36
N PRO A 610 -3.70 -22.94 -3.50
CA PRO A 610 -4.04 -23.55 -4.79
C PRO A 610 -5.35 -23.00 -5.37
N GLU A 611 -6.36 -22.78 -4.53
CA GLU A 611 -7.66 -22.26 -4.97
C GLU A 611 -7.57 -20.77 -5.35
N MET A 612 -6.88 -19.95 -4.56
CA MET A 612 -6.59 -18.56 -4.94
C MET A 612 -5.85 -18.47 -6.28
N ASN A 613 -4.90 -19.39 -6.55
CA ASN A 613 -4.16 -19.44 -7.80
C ASN A 613 -5.05 -19.87 -8.98
N ARG A 614 -5.97 -20.82 -8.81
CA ARG A 614 -6.98 -21.18 -9.83
C ARG A 614 -7.87 -19.98 -10.16
N MET A 615 -8.41 -19.31 -9.15
CA MET A 615 -9.26 -18.12 -9.33
C MET A 615 -8.51 -16.99 -10.05
N LEU A 616 -7.23 -16.76 -9.70
CA LEU A 616 -6.38 -15.77 -10.36
C LEU A 616 -6.04 -16.16 -11.81
N ALA A 617 -5.82 -17.45 -12.09
CA ALA A 617 -5.57 -17.94 -13.44
C ALA A 617 -6.82 -17.80 -14.33
N ALA A 618 -8.00 -18.16 -13.82
CA ALA A 618 -9.28 -17.97 -14.50
C ALA A 618 -9.55 -16.49 -14.80
N ALA A 619 -9.36 -15.59 -13.83
CA ALA A 619 -9.53 -14.15 -14.03
C ALA A 619 -8.54 -13.56 -15.06
N LYS A 620 -7.30 -14.08 -15.12
CA LYS A 620 -6.33 -13.72 -16.16
C LYS A 620 -6.73 -14.23 -17.55
N HIS A 621 -7.22 -15.47 -17.64
CA HIS A 621 -7.70 -16.04 -18.90
C HIS A 621 -8.90 -15.25 -19.44
N ALA A 622 -9.87 -14.93 -18.58
CA ALA A 622 -11.00 -14.08 -18.93
C ALA A 622 -10.54 -12.69 -19.41
N LEU A 623 -9.62 -12.03 -18.69
CA LEU A 623 -9.10 -10.72 -19.12
C LEU A 623 -8.37 -10.78 -20.48
N SER A 624 -7.55 -11.82 -20.70
CA SER A 624 -6.86 -12.03 -21.98
C SER A 624 -7.82 -12.37 -23.12
N GLN A 625 -8.88 -13.13 -22.85
CA GLN A 625 -9.95 -13.46 -23.79
C GLN A 625 -10.74 -12.20 -24.16
N ALA A 626 -11.10 -11.36 -23.17
CA ALA A 626 -11.76 -10.08 -23.40
C ALA A 626 -10.87 -9.14 -24.24
N GLN A 627 -9.57 -9.03 -23.95
CA GLN A 627 -8.63 -8.26 -24.78
C GLN A 627 -8.54 -8.77 -26.23
N THR A 628 -8.56 -10.09 -26.43
CA THR A 628 -8.55 -10.72 -27.76
C THR A 628 -9.86 -10.43 -28.52
N LEU A 629 -10.99 -10.49 -27.84
CA LEU A 629 -12.32 -10.19 -28.39
C LEU A 629 -12.47 -8.70 -28.75
N GLY A 630 -11.95 -7.77 -27.93
CA GLY A 630 -11.90 -6.35 -28.26
C GLY A 630 -11.02 -6.04 -29.48
N LEU A 631 -9.88 -6.72 -29.63
CA LEU A 631 -9.04 -6.59 -30.82
C LEU A 631 -9.75 -7.13 -32.08
N ALA A 632 -10.48 -8.25 -31.94
CA ALA A 632 -11.31 -8.79 -33.02
C ALA A 632 -12.44 -7.82 -33.39
N ALA A 633 -13.14 -7.22 -32.41
CA ALA A 633 -14.19 -6.24 -32.63
C ALA A 633 -13.70 -5.03 -33.45
N VAL A 634 -12.55 -4.45 -33.07
CA VAL A 634 -11.92 -3.35 -33.83
C VAL A 634 -11.53 -3.79 -35.24
N THR A 635 -10.97 -5.00 -35.40
CA THR A 635 -10.53 -5.53 -36.70
C THR A 635 -11.70 -5.76 -37.66
N PHE A 636 -12.75 -6.44 -37.18
CA PHE A 636 -13.96 -6.67 -37.95
C PHE A 636 -14.73 -5.38 -38.24
N SER A 637 -14.73 -4.41 -37.31
CA SER A 637 -15.34 -3.09 -37.54
C SER A 637 -14.60 -2.32 -38.64
N ALA A 638 -13.25 -2.32 -38.63
CA ALA A 638 -12.47 -1.69 -39.69
C ALA A 638 -12.71 -2.35 -41.05
N ALA A 639 -12.72 -3.69 -41.11
CA ALA A 639 -13.02 -4.43 -42.34
C ALA A 639 -14.44 -4.15 -42.85
N GLY A 640 -15.46 -4.23 -41.98
CA GLY A 640 -16.86 -4.00 -42.34
C GLY A 640 -17.17 -2.57 -42.79
N ASN A 641 -16.50 -1.56 -42.22
CA ASN A 641 -16.61 -0.17 -42.67
C ASN A 641 -15.91 0.08 -44.02
N LEU A 642 -14.75 -0.55 -44.26
CA LEU A 642 -14.09 -0.55 -45.58
C LEU A 642 -14.95 -1.27 -46.64
N ASN A 643 -15.65 -2.32 -46.24
CA ASN A 643 -16.54 -3.07 -47.14
C ASN A 643 -17.80 -2.25 -47.47
N ALA A 644 -18.45 -1.63 -46.48
CA ALA A 644 -19.62 -0.76 -46.64
C ALA A 644 -19.34 0.55 -47.42
N THR A 645 -18.07 0.97 -47.55
CA THR A 645 -17.67 2.12 -48.38
C THR A 645 -17.33 1.75 -49.82
N ASN A 646 -17.12 0.46 -50.13
CA ASN A 646 -16.82 -0.02 -51.48
C ASN A 646 -18.00 -0.78 -52.13
N PHE A 647 -18.95 -1.29 -51.34
CA PHE A 647 -20.10 -2.07 -51.82
C PHE A 647 -21.40 -1.58 -51.22
N TYR A 648 -22.45 -1.55 -52.03
CA TYR A 648 -23.82 -1.19 -51.62
C TYR A 648 -24.58 -2.44 -51.16
N TYR A 649 -25.30 -2.32 -50.06
CA TYR A 649 -26.06 -3.40 -49.43
C TYR A 649 -27.53 -2.97 -49.31
N ASP A 650 -28.45 -3.74 -49.89
CA ASP A 650 -29.90 -3.50 -49.89
C ASP A 650 -30.64 -4.17 -48.72
N HIS A 651 -29.96 -5.08 -48.03
CA HIS A 651 -30.43 -5.80 -46.84
C HIS A 651 -29.48 -5.60 -45.67
N THR A 652 -29.92 -5.98 -44.47
CA THR A 652 -29.07 -5.99 -43.26
C THR A 652 -29.03 -7.39 -42.65
N VAL A 653 -27.96 -7.67 -41.92
CA VAL A 653 -27.74 -8.94 -41.20
C VAL A 653 -27.83 -8.75 -39.69
N GLY A 654 -27.98 -9.84 -38.95
CA GLY A 654 -28.17 -9.81 -37.50
C GLY A 654 -28.31 -11.19 -36.86
N ASN A 655 -28.38 -11.21 -35.53
CA ASN A 655 -28.79 -12.36 -34.73
C ASN A 655 -29.32 -11.95 -33.35
N SER A 656 -29.93 -12.90 -32.64
CA SER A 656 -30.51 -12.70 -31.30
C SER A 656 -29.49 -12.43 -30.18
N THR A 657 -28.19 -12.37 -30.45
CA THR A 657 -27.14 -12.11 -29.44
C THR A 657 -26.69 -10.65 -29.43
N VAL A 658 -26.80 -9.93 -30.55
CA VAL A 658 -26.43 -8.50 -30.67
C VAL A 658 -27.43 -7.65 -31.46
N GLY A 659 -28.54 -8.23 -31.91
CA GLY A 659 -29.58 -7.54 -32.68
C GLY A 659 -29.41 -7.67 -34.20
N HIS A 660 -30.30 -6.97 -34.92
CA HIS A 660 -30.36 -6.96 -36.38
C HIS A 660 -30.29 -5.52 -36.91
N GLY A 661 -29.66 -5.32 -38.06
CA GLY A 661 -29.47 -3.99 -38.67
C GLY A 661 -28.05 -3.68 -39.15
N TYR A 662 -27.12 -4.64 -39.09
CA TYR A 662 -25.75 -4.44 -39.55
C TYR A 662 -25.67 -4.50 -41.08
N GLN A 663 -24.95 -3.56 -41.70
CA GLN A 663 -24.87 -3.46 -43.17
C GLN A 663 -24.15 -4.63 -43.85
N ASN A 664 -23.31 -5.38 -43.12
CA ASN A 664 -22.65 -6.59 -43.61
C ASN A 664 -22.20 -7.51 -42.46
N GLU A 665 -21.84 -8.75 -42.78
CA GLU A 665 -21.46 -9.79 -41.81
C GLU A 665 -20.24 -9.41 -40.95
N GLN A 666 -19.34 -8.57 -41.47
CA GLN A 666 -18.15 -8.14 -40.74
C GLN A 666 -18.51 -7.14 -39.63
N LEU A 667 -19.45 -6.21 -39.87
CA LEU A 667 -19.99 -5.35 -38.82
C LEU A 667 -20.78 -6.14 -37.76
N LEU A 668 -21.50 -7.21 -38.17
CA LEU A 668 -22.14 -8.14 -37.23
C LEU A 668 -21.11 -8.89 -36.37
N GLN A 669 -20.07 -9.45 -36.99
CA GLN A 669 -18.96 -10.13 -36.28
C GLN A 669 -18.23 -9.18 -35.31
N ALA A 670 -18.10 -7.90 -35.66
CA ALA A 670 -17.55 -6.88 -34.78
C ALA A 670 -18.38 -6.70 -33.50
N ALA A 671 -19.70 -6.57 -33.63
CA ALA A 671 -20.61 -6.42 -32.50
C ALA A 671 -20.65 -7.70 -31.63
N MET A 672 -20.70 -8.88 -32.25
CA MET A 672 -20.64 -10.17 -31.54
C MET A 672 -19.36 -10.30 -30.70
N ALA A 673 -18.22 -9.86 -31.24
CA ALA A 673 -16.95 -9.85 -30.52
C ALA A 673 -16.95 -8.84 -29.36
N ASP A 674 -17.50 -7.63 -29.55
CA ASP A 674 -17.57 -6.61 -28.49
C ASP A 674 -18.50 -7.01 -27.34
N HIS A 675 -19.71 -7.50 -27.64
CA HIS A 675 -20.63 -8.03 -26.63
C HIS A 675 -20.00 -9.20 -25.84
N SER A 676 -19.29 -10.10 -26.53
CA SER A 676 -18.54 -11.18 -25.89
C SER A 676 -17.40 -10.67 -25.01
N MET A 677 -16.67 -9.61 -25.44
CA MET A 677 -15.67 -8.93 -24.61
C MET A 677 -16.31 -8.36 -23.34
N GLN A 678 -17.46 -7.69 -23.46
CA GLN A 678 -18.13 -7.05 -22.33
C GLN A 678 -18.58 -8.09 -21.28
N GLN A 679 -19.19 -9.20 -21.70
CA GLN A 679 -19.59 -10.28 -20.77
C GLN A 679 -18.40 -10.90 -20.04
N VAL A 680 -17.35 -11.30 -20.78
CA VAL A 680 -16.14 -11.91 -20.20
C VAL A 680 -15.36 -10.90 -19.34
N GLY A 681 -15.35 -9.63 -19.75
CA GLY A 681 -14.76 -8.52 -19.01
C GLY A 681 -15.47 -8.26 -17.68
N ALA A 682 -16.81 -8.24 -17.66
CA ALA A 682 -17.60 -8.07 -16.44
C ALA A 682 -17.38 -9.23 -15.45
N ALA A 683 -17.28 -10.46 -15.94
CA ALA A 683 -16.94 -11.62 -15.11
C ALA A 683 -15.53 -11.51 -14.48
N ALA A 684 -14.58 -10.88 -15.18
CA ALA A 684 -13.22 -10.65 -14.69
C ALA A 684 -13.08 -9.41 -13.76
N THR A 685 -13.94 -8.39 -13.92
CA THR A 685 -13.78 -7.07 -13.27
C THR A 685 -14.89 -6.69 -12.28
N GLY A 686 -15.93 -7.52 -12.10
CA GLY A 686 -17.02 -7.23 -11.16
C GLY A 686 -16.52 -7.01 -9.70
N PRO A 687 -17.29 -6.33 -8.82
CA PRO A 687 -16.82 -5.92 -7.49
C PRO A 687 -16.29 -7.08 -6.63
N ALA A 688 -16.91 -8.26 -6.74
CA ALA A 688 -16.42 -9.47 -6.10
C ALA A 688 -15.06 -9.93 -6.64
N ALA A 689 -14.82 -9.84 -7.95
CA ALA A 689 -13.55 -10.20 -8.60
C ALA A 689 -12.43 -9.19 -8.27
N VAL A 690 -12.72 -7.89 -8.22
CA VAL A 690 -11.73 -6.85 -7.87
C VAL A 690 -11.34 -6.92 -6.39
N ALA A 691 -12.32 -7.13 -5.48
CA ALA A 691 -12.02 -7.44 -4.08
C ALA A 691 -11.16 -8.73 -3.95
N ARG A 692 -11.46 -9.75 -4.76
CA ARG A 692 -10.64 -10.99 -4.89
C ARG A 692 -9.31 -10.79 -5.63
N HIS A 693 -9.00 -9.61 -6.19
CA HIS A 693 -7.70 -9.34 -6.82
C HIS A 693 -6.78 -8.52 -5.89
N VAL A 694 -7.34 -7.54 -5.19
CA VAL A 694 -6.59 -6.62 -4.31
C VAL A 694 -6.17 -7.30 -3.00
N LEU A 695 -7.05 -8.07 -2.35
CA LEU A 695 -6.67 -8.85 -1.15
C LEU A 695 -5.61 -9.93 -1.48
N PHE A 696 -5.74 -10.58 -2.64
CA PHE A 696 -5.12 -11.88 -2.89
C PHE A 696 -3.63 -11.77 -3.26
N LYS A 697 -3.19 -10.65 -3.85
CA LYS A 697 -1.75 -10.37 -4.08
C LYS A 697 -0.98 -9.92 -2.83
N ARG A 698 -1.64 -9.52 -1.72
CA ARG A 698 -0.98 -8.94 -0.52
C ARG A 698 -1.02 -9.81 0.75
N ILE A 699 -1.96 -10.73 0.91
CA ILE A 699 -2.20 -11.42 2.21
C ILE A 699 -1.31 -12.67 2.46
N LEU A 700 -0.86 -13.37 1.42
CA LEU A 700 -0.22 -14.69 1.54
C LEU A 700 1.13 -14.79 2.31
N PRO A 701 1.86 -13.72 2.67
CA PRO A 701 3.01 -13.86 3.57
C PRO A 701 2.67 -14.11 5.05
N ALA A 702 1.50 -13.68 5.55
CA ALA A 702 1.42 -13.23 6.95
C ALA A 702 0.14 -13.48 7.77
N SER A 703 -0.88 -14.15 7.24
CA SER A 703 -2.05 -14.58 8.05
C SER A 703 -2.88 -15.66 7.38
N THR A 704 -3.00 -16.82 8.03
CA THR A 704 -3.77 -17.97 7.54
C THR A 704 -5.00 -18.31 8.38
N GLU A 705 -5.36 -17.56 9.42
CA GLU A 705 -6.55 -17.85 10.25
C GLU A 705 -7.82 -17.06 9.84
N CYS A 706 -7.79 -16.24 8.78
CA CYS A 706 -8.85 -15.26 8.48
C CYS A 706 -9.82 -15.61 7.33
N VAL A 707 -9.63 -16.69 6.55
CA VAL A 707 -10.35 -16.86 5.27
C VAL A 707 -11.72 -17.56 5.41
N THR A 708 -11.96 -18.32 6.48
CA THR A 708 -13.14 -19.19 6.63
C THR A 708 -14.41 -18.52 7.17
N LEU A 709 -14.43 -17.20 7.43
CA LEU A 709 -15.60 -16.51 8.01
C LEU A 709 -16.11 -15.29 7.22
N ASN A 710 -15.34 -14.74 6.27
CA ASN A 710 -15.71 -13.54 5.53
C ASN A 710 -16.02 -13.83 4.05
N ASN A 711 -16.98 -14.73 3.79
CA ASN A 711 -17.61 -14.85 2.48
C ASN A 711 -18.98 -14.12 2.52
N PRO A 712 -19.17 -12.98 1.80
CA PRO A 712 -20.44 -12.25 1.79
C PRO A 712 -21.63 -13.12 1.36
N SER A 713 -21.40 -14.07 0.45
CA SER A 713 -22.41 -15.05 -0.01
C SER A 713 -22.91 -15.99 1.09
N PHE A 714 -22.18 -16.13 2.20
CA PHE A 714 -22.61 -16.96 3.34
C PHE A 714 -23.45 -16.16 4.35
N VAL A 715 -23.23 -14.85 4.46
CA VAL A 715 -24.02 -13.97 5.34
C VAL A 715 -25.42 -13.76 4.78
N MET A 716 -25.55 -13.52 3.47
CA MET A 716 -26.86 -13.30 2.82
C MET A 716 -27.84 -14.48 2.97
N ASN A 717 -27.35 -15.72 3.02
CA ASN A 717 -28.21 -16.89 3.24
C ASN A 717 -28.67 -17.05 4.71
N SER A 718 -28.01 -16.41 5.68
CA SER A 718 -28.33 -16.57 7.11
C SER A 718 -29.49 -15.68 7.59
N THR A 719 -29.80 -14.59 6.88
CA THR A 719 -30.92 -13.69 7.18
C THR A 719 -32.25 -14.14 6.56
N ALA A 720 -32.24 -15.20 5.75
CA ALA A 720 -33.44 -15.81 5.17
C ALA A 720 -34.22 -16.71 6.16
N ASP A 721 -33.70 -16.93 7.36
CA ASP A 721 -34.39 -17.69 8.43
C ASP A 721 -35.76 -17.05 8.75
N PRO A 722 -36.87 -17.83 8.79
CA PRO A 722 -38.20 -17.30 9.05
C PRO A 722 -38.34 -16.48 10.34
N LYS A 723 -37.60 -16.83 11.41
CA LYS A 723 -37.63 -16.07 12.67
C LYS A 723 -36.92 -14.74 12.55
N CYS A 724 -35.87 -14.65 11.73
CA CYS A 724 -35.25 -13.37 11.41
C CYS A 724 -36.22 -12.46 10.68
N GLN A 725 -36.97 -12.99 9.71
CA GLN A 725 -38.01 -12.24 8.99
C GLN A 725 -39.16 -11.81 9.91
N GLU A 726 -39.64 -12.70 10.79
CA GLU A 726 -40.63 -12.41 11.83
C GLU A 726 -40.16 -11.25 12.74
N ALA A 727 -38.95 -11.35 13.29
CA ALA A 727 -38.38 -10.30 14.14
C ALA A 727 -38.17 -8.98 13.38
N PHE A 728 -37.71 -9.02 12.13
CA PHE A 728 -37.58 -7.83 11.28
C PHE A 728 -38.92 -7.19 10.92
N SER A 729 -40.01 -7.97 10.93
CA SER A 729 -41.39 -7.50 10.78
C SER A 729 -41.90 -6.82 12.06
N VAL A 730 -41.70 -7.43 13.23
CA VAL A 730 -42.05 -6.81 14.53
C VAL A 730 -41.28 -5.49 14.76
N ILE A 731 -39.99 -5.45 14.41
CA ILE A 731 -39.19 -4.20 14.48
C ILE A 731 -39.70 -3.12 13.49
N ARG A 732 -40.38 -3.52 12.41
CA ARG A 732 -41.00 -2.62 11.42
C ARG A 732 -42.33 -2.05 11.93
N SER A 733 -43.20 -2.89 12.48
CA SER A 733 -44.57 -2.52 12.88
C SER A 733 -44.65 -1.55 14.06
N GLU A 734 -43.63 -1.49 14.91
CA GLU A 734 -43.63 -0.66 16.12
C GLU A 734 -43.26 0.82 15.88
N TYR A 735 -42.91 1.22 14.65
CA TYR A 735 -42.51 2.59 14.27
C TYR A 735 -41.53 3.23 15.27
N LEU A 736 -40.39 2.58 15.46
CA LEU A 736 -39.30 3.08 16.31
C LEU A 736 -38.61 4.29 15.64
N PRO A 737 -38.35 5.40 16.36
CA PRO A 737 -37.67 6.57 15.81
C PRO A 737 -36.35 6.23 15.12
N HIS A 738 -36.05 6.86 14.00
CA HIS A 738 -34.78 6.65 13.27
C HIS A 738 -33.60 7.18 14.09
N PRO A 739 -32.46 6.46 14.17
CA PRO A 739 -32.13 5.20 13.51
C PRO A 739 -32.37 3.94 14.37
N LEU A 740 -33.16 4.01 15.47
CA LEU A 740 -33.25 2.95 16.47
C LEU A 740 -33.73 1.61 15.90
N GLY A 741 -34.67 1.62 14.95
CA GLY A 741 -35.07 0.41 14.23
C GLY A 741 -33.94 -0.23 13.42
N LYS A 742 -33.07 0.57 12.76
CA LYS A 742 -31.90 0.07 12.03
C LYS A 742 -30.78 -0.40 12.98
N PHE A 743 -30.60 0.29 14.12
CA PHE A 743 -29.71 -0.13 15.21
C PHE A 743 -30.08 -1.52 15.75
N LEU A 744 -31.37 -1.76 16.01
CA LEU A 744 -31.87 -3.05 16.50
C LEU A 744 -31.86 -4.14 15.42
N ARG A 745 -32.20 -3.83 14.15
CA ARG A 745 -32.02 -4.80 13.04
C ARG A 745 -30.56 -5.27 12.93
N SER A 746 -29.60 -4.39 13.21
CA SER A 746 -28.17 -4.72 13.19
C SER A 746 -27.75 -5.72 14.28
N PHE A 747 -28.39 -5.71 15.46
CA PHE A 747 -28.15 -6.70 16.52
C PHE A 747 -28.45 -8.13 16.05
N ILE A 748 -29.54 -8.32 15.30
CA ILE A 748 -29.93 -9.63 14.75
C ILE A 748 -29.06 -9.97 13.53
N ALA A 749 -28.99 -9.08 12.53
CA ALA A 749 -28.34 -9.35 11.25
C ALA A 749 -26.83 -9.65 11.38
N ASN A 750 -26.16 -9.03 12.34
CA ASN A 750 -24.73 -9.21 12.58
C ASN A 750 -24.42 -10.20 13.73
N ALA A 751 -25.40 -10.91 14.27
CA ALA A 751 -25.18 -11.87 15.34
C ALA A 751 -24.30 -13.05 14.88
N LEU A 752 -23.66 -13.74 15.84
CA LEU A 752 -23.02 -15.04 15.56
C LEU A 752 -24.05 -16.10 15.13
N ASN A 753 -25.28 -15.99 15.61
CA ASN A 753 -26.43 -16.79 15.19
C ASN A 753 -27.66 -15.85 15.09
N PRO A 754 -28.03 -15.39 13.88
CA PRO A 754 -29.18 -14.52 13.67
C PRO A 754 -30.50 -15.10 14.17
N ALA A 755 -30.76 -16.40 13.97
CA ALA A 755 -31.99 -17.05 14.39
C ALA A 755 -32.14 -17.08 15.93
N SER A 756 -31.05 -17.27 16.68
CA SER A 756 -31.05 -17.13 18.13
C SER A 756 -31.27 -15.69 18.60
N ALA A 757 -30.64 -14.71 17.94
CA ALA A 757 -30.84 -13.29 18.25
C ALA A 757 -32.27 -12.82 17.95
N ALA A 758 -32.86 -13.28 16.84
CA ALA A 758 -34.25 -13.05 16.49
C ALA A 758 -35.21 -13.71 17.50
N THR A 759 -34.97 -14.97 17.87
CA THR A 759 -35.74 -15.67 18.92
C THR A 759 -35.66 -14.92 20.25
N HIS A 760 -34.49 -14.36 20.61
CA HIS A 760 -34.33 -13.55 21.81
C HIS A 760 -35.19 -12.27 21.77
N VAL A 761 -35.14 -11.50 20.68
CA VAL A 761 -35.99 -10.30 20.51
C VAL A 761 -37.49 -10.66 20.56
N LEU A 762 -37.92 -11.66 19.79
CA LEU A 762 -39.32 -12.13 19.79
C LEU A 762 -39.78 -12.60 21.19
N SER A 763 -38.89 -13.23 21.96
CA SER A 763 -39.22 -13.69 23.33
C SER A 763 -39.46 -12.58 24.35
N HIS A 764 -39.06 -11.33 24.04
CA HIS A 764 -39.40 -10.13 24.82
C HIS A 764 -40.71 -9.47 24.36
N CYS A 765 -41.20 -9.78 23.16
CA CYS A 765 -42.44 -9.26 22.59
C CYS A 765 -43.65 -10.19 22.85
N ARG A 766 -43.75 -10.80 24.03
CA ARG A 766 -44.81 -11.78 24.32
C ARG A 766 -46.21 -11.16 24.19
N GLN A 767 -47.13 -11.99 23.68
CA GLN A 767 -48.52 -11.63 23.36
C GLN A 767 -49.22 -10.95 24.55
N GLY A 768 -49.79 -9.76 24.30
CA GLY A 768 -50.61 -9.04 25.27
C GLY A 768 -50.53 -7.52 25.15
N GLN A 769 -49.37 -6.93 25.46
CA GLN A 769 -49.26 -5.47 25.66
C GLN A 769 -47.84 -4.91 25.40
N HIS A 770 -47.80 -3.66 24.94
CA HIS A 770 -46.63 -2.76 24.92
C HIS A 770 -45.31 -3.30 24.30
N SER A 771 -45.41 -4.00 23.17
CA SER A 771 -44.27 -4.39 22.31
C SER A 771 -43.23 -3.28 22.11
N LYS A 772 -43.63 -2.05 21.76
CA LYS A 772 -42.74 -0.88 21.64
C LYS A 772 -41.87 -0.62 22.87
N ALA A 773 -42.43 -0.75 24.07
CA ALA A 773 -41.70 -0.50 25.32
C ALA A 773 -40.63 -1.59 25.58
N HIS A 774 -40.96 -2.85 25.30
CA HIS A 774 -40.02 -3.97 25.38
C HIS A 774 -38.88 -3.84 24.36
N LEU A 775 -39.17 -3.39 23.13
CA LEU A 775 -38.14 -3.09 22.14
C LEU A 775 -37.25 -1.90 22.55
N LEU A 776 -37.83 -0.84 23.13
CA LEU A 776 -37.07 0.31 23.64
C LEU A 776 -36.16 -0.06 24.82
N ALA A 777 -36.59 -0.96 25.72
CA ALA A 777 -35.74 -1.51 26.76
C ALA A 777 -34.54 -2.27 26.17
N LEU A 778 -34.79 -3.20 25.24
CA LEU A 778 -33.72 -3.97 24.58
C LEU A 778 -32.79 -3.09 23.74
N ILE A 779 -33.30 -1.98 23.17
CA ILE A 779 -32.49 -0.92 22.54
C ILE A 779 -31.64 -0.16 23.57
N SER A 780 -32.15 0.08 24.77
CA SER A 780 -31.37 0.67 25.87
C SER A 780 -30.23 -0.25 26.28
N ASP A 781 -30.51 -1.53 26.49
CA ASP A 781 -29.51 -2.55 26.86
C ASP A 781 -28.44 -2.70 25.78
N TRP A 782 -28.85 -2.77 24.50
CA TRP A 782 -27.89 -2.84 23.39
C TRP A 782 -27.11 -1.53 23.20
N THR A 783 -27.72 -0.37 23.45
CA THR A 783 -27.00 0.92 23.49
C THR A 783 -25.95 0.91 24.59
N PHE A 784 -26.32 0.48 25.80
CA PHE A 784 -25.40 0.39 26.94
C PHE A 784 -24.23 -0.57 26.67
N ILE A 785 -24.49 -1.74 26.08
CA ILE A 785 -23.44 -2.70 25.71
C ILE A 785 -22.48 -2.10 24.66
N VAL A 786 -23.00 -1.50 23.58
CA VAL A 786 -22.17 -0.93 22.52
C VAL A 786 -21.43 0.32 23.00
N GLU A 787 -22.03 1.19 23.82
CA GLU A 787 -21.32 2.33 24.43
C GLU A 787 -20.27 1.90 25.47
N SER A 788 -20.52 0.86 26.27
CA SER A 788 -19.50 0.30 27.19
C SER A 788 -18.26 -0.13 26.42
N ILE A 789 -18.46 -0.78 25.26
CA ILE A 789 -17.39 -1.23 24.37
C ILE A 789 -16.68 -0.08 23.65
N THR A 790 -17.37 1.03 23.33
CA THR A 790 -16.86 2.04 22.38
C THR A 790 -16.53 3.41 22.97
N LYS A 791 -16.94 3.68 24.20
CA LYS A 791 -16.83 5.01 24.83
C LYS A 791 -16.21 4.98 26.23
N TYR A 792 -16.37 3.88 26.98
CA TYR A 792 -15.95 3.81 28.38
C TYR A 792 -14.83 2.80 28.64
N GLY A 793 -14.85 1.63 27.99
CA GLY A 793 -13.80 0.61 28.15
C GLY A 793 -13.70 -0.01 29.54
N THR A 794 -14.70 0.22 30.40
CA THR A 794 -14.84 -0.35 31.73
C THR A 794 -15.69 -1.62 31.69
N THR A 795 -15.45 -2.53 32.64
CA THR A 795 -16.37 -3.66 32.88
C THR A 795 -17.74 -3.11 33.32
N PRO A 796 -18.87 -3.58 32.77
CA PRO A 796 -20.18 -3.19 33.26
C PRO A 796 -20.37 -3.61 34.73
N PRO A 797 -21.23 -2.91 35.50
CA PRO A 797 -21.55 -3.31 36.87
C PRO A 797 -22.17 -4.71 36.89
N ALA A 798 -22.00 -5.43 38.00
CA ALA A 798 -22.54 -6.78 38.14
C ALA A 798 -24.08 -6.77 38.00
N PRO A 799 -24.69 -7.73 37.28
CA PRO A 799 -26.14 -7.87 37.21
C PRO A 799 -26.78 -8.05 38.59
N ASP A 800 -28.05 -7.68 38.73
CA ASP A 800 -28.80 -7.91 39.97
C ASP A 800 -28.90 -9.41 40.33
N SER A 801 -29.06 -9.73 41.61
CA SER A 801 -29.03 -11.10 42.15
C SER A 801 -30.02 -12.07 41.48
N ARG A 802 -31.14 -11.58 40.92
CA ARG A 802 -32.13 -12.40 40.21
C ARG A 802 -31.62 -12.74 38.81
N THR A 803 -31.05 -11.77 38.12
CA THR A 803 -30.34 -11.98 36.85
C THR A 803 -29.11 -12.87 37.02
N GLN A 804 -28.36 -12.73 38.12
CA GLN A 804 -27.23 -13.62 38.44
C GLN A 804 -27.67 -15.10 38.53
N ALA A 805 -28.73 -15.38 39.28
CA ALA A 805 -29.26 -16.73 39.45
C ALA A 805 -29.74 -17.35 38.12
N GLN A 806 -30.29 -16.55 37.21
CA GLN A 806 -30.69 -17.01 35.88
C GLN A 806 -29.50 -17.39 35.00
N ILE A 807 -28.43 -16.59 34.99
CA ILE A 807 -27.20 -16.87 34.24
C ILE A 807 -26.53 -18.15 34.76
N ILE A 808 -26.36 -18.28 36.08
CA ILE A 808 -25.78 -19.47 36.73
C ILE A 808 -26.58 -20.74 36.39
N ARG A 809 -27.92 -20.64 36.40
CA ARG A 809 -28.82 -21.76 36.05
C ARG A 809 -28.79 -22.12 34.56
N ARG A 810 -28.55 -21.16 33.67
CA ARG A 810 -28.42 -21.40 32.21
C ARG A 810 -27.08 -22.06 31.87
N ASP A 811 -25.99 -21.54 32.42
CA ASP A 811 -24.62 -21.85 31.97
C ASP A 811 -23.86 -22.80 32.92
N GLY A 812 -24.50 -23.31 33.98
CA GLY A 812 -23.91 -24.30 34.89
C GLY A 812 -22.68 -23.81 35.65
N ASN A 813 -22.64 -22.51 35.98
CA ASN A 813 -21.46 -21.82 36.53
C ASN A 813 -20.18 -21.98 35.67
N ARG A 814 -20.33 -22.01 34.34
CA ARG A 814 -19.22 -22.02 33.37
C ARG A 814 -19.46 -21.02 32.26
N CYS A 815 -18.43 -20.32 31.81
CA CYS A 815 -18.53 -19.40 30.70
C CYS A 815 -18.86 -20.15 29.39
N CYS A 816 -20.05 -19.93 28.83
CA CYS A 816 -20.49 -20.58 27.58
C CYS A 816 -19.61 -20.26 26.35
N ILE A 817 -18.72 -19.27 26.42
CA ILE A 817 -17.78 -18.89 25.35
C ILE A 817 -16.34 -19.39 25.60
N THR A 818 -15.95 -19.68 26.84
CA THR A 818 -14.55 -20.09 27.19
C THR A 818 -14.42 -21.41 27.95
N GLY A 819 -15.52 -22.05 28.34
CA GLY A 819 -15.57 -23.30 29.10
C GLY A 819 -15.09 -23.21 30.56
N LYS A 820 -14.48 -22.08 30.96
CA LYS A 820 -13.93 -21.86 32.30
C LYS A 820 -15.04 -21.78 33.36
N PRO A 821 -14.86 -22.41 34.55
CA PRO A 821 -15.78 -22.25 35.67
C PRO A 821 -15.71 -20.83 36.26
N GLY A 822 -16.81 -20.38 36.86
CA GLY A 822 -16.86 -19.16 37.67
C GLY A 822 -16.08 -19.28 38.98
N SER A 823 -15.89 -18.14 39.65
CA SER A 823 -15.12 -18.05 40.90
C SER A 823 -15.86 -17.23 41.96
N LEU A 824 -15.46 -17.34 43.23
CA LEU A 824 -16.01 -16.53 44.33
C LEU A 824 -15.84 -15.01 44.16
N LYS A 825 -15.01 -14.55 43.20
CA LYS A 825 -14.82 -13.12 42.85
C LYS A 825 -15.43 -12.73 41.50
N ASP A 826 -15.93 -13.70 40.74
CA ASP A 826 -16.68 -13.54 39.48
C ASP A 826 -17.59 -14.77 39.31
N PRO A 827 -18.76 -14.79 39.97
CA PRO A 827 -19.63 -15.97 40.04
C PRO A 827 -20.46 -16.20 38.77
N LEU A 828 -20.24 -15.39 37.73
CA LEU A 828 -20.99 -15.37 36.48
C LEU A 828 -20.12 -15.61 35.25
N VAL A 829 -18.81 -15.40 35.39
CA VAL A 829 -17.88 -15.15 34.30
C VAL A 829 -18.34 -13.99 33.41
N VAL A 830 -18.58 -12.82 34.03
CA VAL A 830 -18.59 -11.53 33.31
C VAL A 830 -17.17 -10.93 33.24
N MET A 831 -16.13 -11.72 33.54
CA MET A 831 -14.80 -11.54 32.94
C MET A 831 -15.00 -11.31 31.43
N PRO A 832 -14.70 -10.09 30.93
CA PRO A 832 -15.35 -9.63 29.71
C PRO A 832 -14.82 -10.41 28.51
N VAL A 833 -15.75 -10.95 27.71
CA VAL A 833 -15.49 -11.75 26.50
C VAL A 833 -14.53 -11.03 25.55
N ILE A 834 -14.60 -9.70 25.57
CA ILE A 834 -13.59 -8.78 25.06
C ILE A 834 -12.76 -8.32 26.27
N LEU A 835 -11.52 -8.80 26.43
CA LEU A 835 -10.60 -8.24 27.42
C LEU A 835 -10.33 -6.78 27.06
N ALA A 836 -11.03 -5.85 27.73
CA ALA A 836 -10.72 -4.43 27.67
C ALA A 836 -9.36 -4.22 28.37
N PRO A 837 -8.28 -3.86 27.65
CA PRO A 837 -7.03 -3.52 28.30
C PRO A 837 -7.23 -2.19 29.01
N SER A 838 -6.64 -2.01 30.20
CA SER A 838 -6.76 -0.79 31.02
C SER A 838 -6.06 0.46 30.44
N ARG A 839 -5.92 0.51 29.11
CA ARG A 839 -5.25 1.53 28.28
C ARG A 839 -6.00 1.81 26.98
N TRP A 840 -7.28 1.42 26.87
CA TRP A 840 -8.12 1.70 25.69
C TRP A 840 -8.34 3.21 25.44
N LEU A 841 -8.01 4.05 26.44
CA LEU A 841 -8.02 5.52 26.38
C LEU A 841 -6.59 6.14 26.31
N GLU A 842 -5.53 5.33 26.30
CA GLU A 842 -4.11 5.77 26.28
C GLU A 842 -3.37 5.34 24.99
N ALA A 843 -4.11 5.00 23.93
CA ALA A 843 -3.56 4.50 22.67
C ALA A 843 -4.29 5.11 21.47
N GLU A 844 -3.54 5.72 20.54
CA GLU A 844 -4.06 6.50 19.41
C GLU A 844 -4.46 5.58 18.24
N TYR A 845 -5.60 4.90 18.38
CA TYR A 845 -6.20 4.11 17.31
C TYR A 845 -7.68 4.43 17.14
N ARG A 846 -7.99 5.45 16.32
CA ARG A 846 -9.37 5.73 15.88
C ARG A 846 -9.61 5.24 14.44
N VAL A 847 -9.65 3.93 14.25
CA VAL A 847 -10.11 3.34 12.97
C VAL A 847 -11.63 3.26 12.96
N VAL A 848 -12.28 4.26 12.38
CA VAL A 848 -13.73 4.28 12.13
C VAL A 848 -13.98 4.59 10.65
N TRP A 849 -14.17 3.54 9.85
CA TRP A 849 -14.70 3.65 8.49
C TRP A 849 -16.02 2.89 8.39
N CYS A 850 -17.07 3.54 8.86
CA CYS A 850 -18.44 3.31 8.40
C CYS A 850 -18.91 4.59 7.71
N LEU A 851 -19.87 4.51 6.80
CA LEU A 851 -20.30 5.67 6.00
C LEU A 851 -21.29 6.52 6.84
N ILE A 852 -20.77 7.39 7.72
CA ILE A 852 -21.54 8.15 8.71
C ILE A 852 -22.01 9.51 8.15
N GLY A 853 -22.80 9.42 7.07
CA GLY A 853 -23.36 10.56 6.36
C GLY A 853 -22.49 11.07 5.22
N THR A 854 -22.55 12.38 4.99
CA THR A 854 -22.09 13.06 3.77
C THR A 854 -20.60 13.36 3.66
N VAL A 855 -19.77 12.99 4.65
CA VAL A 855 -18.37 13.43 4.70
C VAL A 855 -17.47 12.54 3.83
N GLY A 856 -17.18 13.00 2.61
CA GLY A 856 -16.02 12.55 1.83
C GLY A 856 -14.68 13.00 2.43
N PRO A 857 -13.53 12.54 1.90
CA PRO A 857 -13.31 12.12 0.51
C PRO A 857 -13.47 10.61 0.25
N MET A 858 -13.41 10.23 -1.03
CA MET A 858 -13.19 8.85 -1.47
C MET A 858 -11.77 8.36 -1.10
N ILE A 859 -11.58 7.05 -1.12
CA ILE A 859 -10.28 6.41 -0.87
C ILE A 859 -9.29 6.79 -1.97
N ASP A 860 -8.23 7.51 -1.61
CA ASP A 860 -6.98 7.46 -2.34
C ASP A 860 -6.33 6.08 -2.09
N VAL A 861 -6.06 5.35 -3.17
CA VAL A 861 -5.57 3.97 -3.13
C VAL A 861 -4.09 3.90 -2.73
N ASP A 862 -3.37 5.02 -2.81
CA ASP A 862 -1.94 5.16 -2.47
C ASP A 862 -1.69 6.01 -1.20
N GLY A 863 -2.73 6.25 -0.39
CA GLY A 863 -2.65 6.99 0.88
C GLY A 863 -1.92 6.28 2.03
N GLN A 864 -1.46 7.06 3.03
CA GLN A 864 -0.53 6.59 4.09
C GLN A 864 -1.12 5.71 5.23
N TYR A 865 -2.44 5.50 5.30
CA TYR A 865 -3.10 4.86 6.46
C TYR A 865 -3.99 3.66 6.08
N PRO A 866 -4.25 2.71 7.02
CA PRO A 866 -4.31 1.29 6.63
C PRO A 866 -5.70 0.76 6.24
N LEU A 867 -5.79 0.19 5.04
CA LEU A 867 -6.82 -0.77 4.63
C LEU A 867 -6.20 -2.15 4.36
N LEU A 868 -6.23 -3.02 5.39
CA LEU A 868 -5.93 -4.47 5.33
C LEU A 868 -4.63 -4.89 4.57
N GLY A 869 -3.58 -4.07 4.64
CA GLY A 869 -2.25 -4.42 4.14
C GLY A 869 -1.46 -5.33 5.09
N ASP A 870 -0.44 -6.04 4.56
CA ASP A 870 0.50 -6.77 5.41
C ASP A 870 1.55 -5.86 6.04
N HIS A 871 1.20 -5.23 7.16
CA HIS A 871 2.10 -4.41 7.97
C HIS A 871 3.04 -5.23 8.88
N SER A 872 3.27 -6.54 8.61
CA SER A 872 4.13 -7.41 9.43
C SER A 872 5.59 -6.95 9.57
N ARG A 873 6.04 -6.00 8.74
CA ARG A 873 7.36 -5.35 8.83
C ARG A 873 7.36 -4.05 9.64
N SER A 874 6.20 -3.47 9.87
CA SER A 874 6.02 -2.16 10.54
C SER A 874 5.90 -2.28 12.06
N GLY A 875 5.86 -3.51 12.61
CA GLY A 875 5.79 -3.81 14.05
C GLY A 875 4.55 -3.28 14.79
N ILE A 876 3.58 -2.74 14.04
CA ILE A 876 2.25 -2.39 14.52
C ILE A 876 1.55 -3.67 15.02
N ARG A 877 0.89 -3.63 16.18
CA ARG A 877 0.13 -4.79 16.68
C ARG A 877 -1.02 -5.09 15.73
N LYS A 878 -1.06 -6.30 15.18
CA LYS A 878 -2.26 -6.79 14.50
C LYS A 878 -3.39 -6.84 15.55
N VAL A 879 -4.47 -6.10 15.27
CA VAL A 879 -5.77 -6.33 15.89
C VAL A 879 -6.10 -7.82 15.73
N ASP A 880 -6.42 -8.52 16.83
CA ASP A 880 -6.75 -9.95 16.82
C ASP A 880 -7.84 -10.22 15.77
N ALA A 881 -7.75 -11.33 15.03
CA ALA A 881 -8.79 -11.69 14.04
C ALA A 881 -10.19 -11.74 14.68
N ARG A 882 -10.28 -12.07 15.98
CA ARG A 882 -11.51 -12.03 16.77
C ARG A 882 -11.95 -10.60 17.10
N PHE A 883 -11.04 -9.66 17.36
CA PHE A 883 -11.38 -8.24 17.45
C PHE A 883 -11.89 -7.71 16.10
N ILE A 884 -11.29 -8.12 14.96
CA ILE A 884 -11.79 -7.74 13.62
C ILE A 884 -13.17 -8.35 13.34
N GLY A 885 -13.40 -9.61 13.70
CA GLY A 885 -14.71 -10.26 13.55
C GLY A 885 -15.79 -9.62 14.44
N THR A 886 -15.47 -9.38 15.72
CA THR A 886 -16.36 -8.69 16.65
C THR A 886 -16.62 -7.24 16.21
N GLN A 887 -15.60 -6.50 15.79
CA GLN A 887 -15.78 -5.13 15.30
C GLN A 887 -16.54 -5.08 13.98
N GLY A 888 -16.32 -6.03 13.07
CA GLY A 888 -17.13 -6.16 11.84
C GLY A 888 -18.62 -6.36 12.14
N ARG A 889 -18.94 -7.11 13.20
CA ARG A 889 -20.32 -7.30 13.68
C ARG A 889 -20.88 -6.05 14.38
N LEU A 890 -20.08 -5.38 15.22
CA LEU A 890 -20.50 -4.18 15.94
C LEU A 890 -20.55 -2.93 15.07
N ALA A 891 -19.81 -2.87 13.96
CA ALA A 891 -19.65 -1.67 13.12
C ALA A 891 -20.97 -1.04 12.66
N SER A 892 -21.97 -1.84 12.26
CA SER A 892 -23.30 -1.33 11.90
C SER A 892 -24.01 -0.72 13.10
N SER A 893 -24.00 -1.37 14.26
CA SER A 893 -24.58 -0.82 15.49
C SER A 893 -23.84 0.44 15.97
N MET A 894 -22.51 0.51 15.83
CA MET A 894 -21.73 1.72 16.08
C MET A 894 -22.12 2.87 15.15
N ARG A 895 -22.25 2.58 13.84
CA ARG A 895 -22.71 3.55 12.83
C ARG A 895 -24.05 4.15 13.25
N TRP A 896 -25.02 3.34 13.63
CA TRP A 896 -26.34 3.83 14.01
C TRP A 896 -26.35 4.63 15.32
N LEU A 897 -25.48 4.34 16.30
CA LEU A 897 -25.34 5.19 17.48
C LEU A 897 -24.68 6.54 17.16
N GLU A 898 -23.69 6.58 16.26
CA GLU A 898 -23.08 7.85 15.84
C GLU A 898 -24.04 8.68 14.97
N VAL A 899 -24.85 8.03 14.11
CA VAL A 899 -25.96 8.65 13.39
C VAL A 899 -26.97 9.25 14.38
N LYS A 900 -27.39 8.49 15.40
CA LYS A 900 -28.30 8.97 16.47
C LYS A 900 -27.75 10.22 17.16
N LYS A 901 -26.46 10.21 17.55
CA LYS A 901 -25.80 11.36 18.18
C LYS A 901 -25.81 12.58 17.25
N LYS A 902 -25.30 12.43 16.02
CA LYS A 902 -25.26 13.49 15.02
C LYS A 902 -26.63 14.05 14.62
N ILE A 903 -27.72 13.30 14.80
CA ILE A 903 -29.10 13.80 14.63
C ILE A 903 -29.44 14.73 15.79
N VAL A 904 -29.29 14.25 17.04
CA VAL A 904 -29.51 15.06 18.26
C VAL A 904 -28.63 16.31 18.29
N ASP A 905 -27.37 16.22 17.85
CA ASP A 905 -26.42 17.34 17.77
C ASP A 905 -26.84 18.43 16.76
N ASN A 906 -27.69 18.12 15.77
CA ASN A 906 -28.30 19.13 14.90
C ASN A 906 -29.56 19.73 15.55
N GLU A 907 -30.37 18.89 16.21
CA GLU A 907 -31.63 19.29 16.84
C GLU A 907 -31.43 20.14 18.12
N THR A 908 -30.23 20.14 18.73
CA THR A 908 -29.88 21.10 19.78
C THR A 908 -29.85 22.56 19.28
N VAL A 909 -30.63 23.42 19.94
CA VAL A 909 -30.68 24.87 19.68
C VAL A 909 -29.30 25.50 19.89
N VAL A 910 -28.80 26.19 18.87
CA VAL A 910 -27.56 26.97 18.98
C VAL A 910 -27.89 28.32 19.60
N ALA A 911 -27.33 28.62 20.77
CA ALA A 911 -27.46 29.93 21.40
C ALA A 911 -26.99 31.03 20.43
N GLN A 912 -27.84 32.02 20.17
CA GLN A 912 -27.56 33.08 19.20
C GLN A 912 -26.46 34.02 19.72
N ALA A 913 -25.20 33.70 19.42
CA ALA A 913 -24.14 34.70 19.37
C ALA A 913 -24.58 35.80 18.39
N GLY A 914 -24.67 37.05 18.86
CA GLY A 914 -25.49 38.12 18.29
C GLY A 914 -25.12 38.64 16.91
N ILE A 915 -25.27 37.80 15.88
CA ILE A 915 -25.27 38.18 14.47
C ILE A 915 -26.62 37.75 13.91
N GLN A 916 -27.59 38.67 13.96
CA GLN A 916 -28.69 38.61 13.01
C GLN A 916 -28.08 38.58 11.59
N PRO A 917 -28.58 37.76 10.65
CA PRO A 917 -28.22 37.88 9.26
C PRO A 917 -28.80 39.20 8.73
N LEU A 918 -28.07 40.30 8.96
CA LEU A 918 -28.40 41.62 8.43
C LEU A 918 -28.58 41.46 6.93
N ALA A 919 -29.79 41.74 6.43
CA ALA A 919 -30.12 41.60 5.01
C ALA A 919 -29.16 42.48 4.20
N SER A 920 -28.12 41.85 3.65
CA SER A 920 -26.93 42.56 3.23
C SER A 920 -27.22 43.31 1.94
N ARG A 921 -27.60 44.58 2.07
CA ARG A 921 -27.57 45.53 0.95
C ARG A 921 -26.25 45.32 0.19
N PRO A 922 -26.28 44.99 -1.11
CA PRO A 922 -25.07 44.68 -1.85
C PRO A 922 -24.06 45.80 -1.66
N SER A 923 -22.87 45.47 -1.12
CA SER A 923 -21.81 46.47 -1.02
C SER A 923 -21.49 46.98 -2.42
N PHE A 924 -21.05 48.24 -2.55
CA PHE A 924 -20.68 48.80 -3.85
C PHE A 924 -19.66 47.90 -4.57
N VAL A 925 -18.72 47.31 -3.82
CA VAL A 925 -17.77 46.29 -4.32
C VAL A 925 -18.47 45.04 -4.86
N SER A 926 -19.49 44.51 -4.17
CA SER A 926 -20.28 43.37 -4.63
C SER A 926 -21.09 43.70 -5.90
N ALA A 927 -21.67 44.90 -5.97
CA ALA A 927 -22.40 45.37 -7.15
C ALA A 927 -21.47 45.55 -8.37
N VAL A 928 -20.30 46.17 -8.18
CA VAL A 928 -19.26 46.30 -9.21
C VAL A 928 -18.74 44.91 -9.62
N PHE A 929 -18.49 44.00 -8.68
CA PHE A 929 -18.02 42.64 -9.02
C PHE A 929 -19.07 41.83 -9.77
N GLN A 930 -20.36 41.95 -9.42
CA GLN A 930 -21.47 41.39 -10.19
C GLN A 930 -21.53 41.99 -11.60
N MET A 931 -21.45 43.32 -11.73
CA MET A 931 -21.50 44.02 -13.01
C MET A 931 -20.31 43.66 -13.91
N CYS A 932 -19.08 43.66 -13.38
CA CYS A 932 -17.90 43.18 -14.10
C CYS A 932 -18.04 41.71 -14.48
N ARG A 933 -18.53 40.84 -13.59
CA ARG A 933 -18.79 39.42 -13.91
C ARG A 933 -19.78 39.29 -15.06
N THR A 934 -20.86 40.05 -15.09
CA THR A 934 -21.82 40.06 -16.19
C THR A 934 -21.21 40.60 -17.49
N ILE A 935 -20.40 41.66 -17.44
CA ILE A 935 -19.71 42.21 -18.63
C ILE A 935 -18.71 41.18 -19.20
N PHE A 936 -17.86 40.58 -18.37
CA PHE A 936 -16.94 39.52 -18.78
C PHE A 936 -17.68 38.28 -19.28
N TRP A 937 -18.84 37.96 -18.71
CA TRP A 937 -19.68 36.84 -19.14
C TRP A 937 -20.33 37.07 -20.51
N GLN A 938 -20.90 38.25 -20.74
CA GLN A 938 -21.45 38.64 -22.04
C GLN A 938 -20.34 38.71 -23.11
N ALA A 939 -19.18 39.29 -22.78
CA ALA A 939 -18.01 39.29 -23.66
C ALA A 939 -17.49 37.87 -23.96
N TRP A 940 -17.62 36.93 -23.02
CA TRP A 940 -17.29 35.53 -23.23
C TRP A 940 -18.29 34.83 -24.18
N LEU A 941 -19.60 35.02 -24.00
CA LEU A 941 -20.60 34.45 -24.91
C LEU A 941 -20.50 35.01 -26.34
N LEU A 942 -20.10 36.28 -26.48
CA LEU A 942 -19.76 36.90 -27.77
C LEU A 942 -18.46 36.36 -28.41
N ALA A 943 -17.64 35.59 -27.68
CA ALA A 943 -16.45 34.97 -28.25
C ALA A 943 -16.83 33.85 -29.25
N PRO A 944 -16.17 33.75 -30.42
CA PRO A 944 -16.42 32.72 -31.41
C PRO A 944 -16.39 31.29 -30.85
N GLN A 945 -17.28 30.44 -31.38
CA GLN A 945 -17.54 29.07 -30.92
C GLN A 945 -16.26 28.23 -30.77
N PHE A 946 -15.32 28.34 -31.71
CA PHE A 946 -14.06 27.59 -31.68
C PHE A 946 -13.14 27.99 -30.51
N ILE A 947 -13.19 29.25 -30.05
CA ILE A 947 -12.44 29.72 -28.88
C ILE A 947 -13.04 29.11 -27.62
N ARG A 948 -14.37 29.17 -27.48
CA ARG A 948 -15.08 28.61 -26.31
C ARG A 948 -14.87 27.11 -26.18
N LEU A 949 -15.04 26.36 -27.28
CA LEU A 949 -14.72 24.92 -27.37
C LEU A 949 -13.27 24.61 -26.97
N SER A 950 -12.31 25.38 -27.48
CA SER A 950 -10.89 25.17 -27.18
C SER A 950 -10.59 25.36 -25.70
N THR A 951 -11.11 26.42 -25.10
CA THR A 951 -10.99 26.70 -23.66
C THR A 951 -11.65 25.61 -22.82
N TYR A 952 -12.86 25.15 -23.16
CA TYR A 952 -13.53 24.07 -22.42
C TYR A 952 -12.77 22.73 -22.51
N LYS A 953 -12.18 22.40 -23.66
CA LYS A 953 -11.29 21.24 -23.83
C LYS A 953 -10.00 21.35 -22.98
N VAL A 954 -9.36 22.52 -22.99
CA VAL A 954 -8.16 22.80 -22.19
C VAL A 954 -8.47 22.73 -20.69
N LEU A 955 -9.55 23.37 -20.23
CA LEU A 955 -9.98 23.35 -18.83
C LEU A 955 -10.31 21.93 -18.36
N ARG A 956 -11.06 21.15 -19.14
CA ARG A 956 -11.36 19.73 -18.82
C ARG A 956 -10.08 18.90 -18.66
N LYS A 957 -9.09 19.09 -19.55
CA LYS A 957 -7.79 18.42 -19.45
C LYS A 957 -7.01 18.86 -18.21
N MET A 958 -6.88 20.15 -17.95
CA MET A 958 -6.18 20.67 -16.76
C MET A 958 -6.82 20.20 -15.45
N VAL A 959 -8.15 20.24 -15.35
CA VAL A 959 -8.92 19.80 -14.18
C VAL A 959 -8.69 18.33 -13.86
N SER A 960 -8.61 17.45 -14.87
CA SER A 960 -8.35 16.02 -14.66
C SER A 960 -7.02 15.72 -13.95
N HIS A 961 -6.03 16.60 -14.08
CA HIS A 961 -4.74 16.52 -13.38
C HIS A 961 -4.74 17.20 -12.00
N LEU A 962 -5.75 18.03 -11.68
CA LEU A 962 -5.81 18.84 -10.45
C LEU A 962 -6.78 18.30 -9.39
N TYR A 963 -7.90 17.70 -9.83
CA TYR A 963 -8.98 17.25 -8.93
C TYR A 963 -9.29 15.75 -9.05
N GLY A 964 -8.55 15.03 -9.89
CA GLY A 964 -8.79 13.60 -10.18
C GLY A 964 -10.02 13.35 -11.06
N SER A 965 -10.36 12.07 -11.22
CA SER A 965 -11.54 11.64 -11.98
C SER A 965 -12.82 11.74 -11.16
N THR A 966 -13.78 12.50 -11.68
CA THR A 966 -15.21 12.45 -11.29
C THR A 966 -15.82 11.06 -11.54
N SER A 967 -16.93 10.75 -10.86
CA SER A 967 -17.62 9.45 -10.95
C SER A 967 -18.37 9.20 -12.27
N SER A 968 -18.32 10.14 -13.22
CA SER A 968 -18.76 9.99 -14.60
C SER A 968 -17.73 10.64 -15.51
N LEU A 969 -17.33 9.94 -16.59
CA LEU A 969 -16.37 10.44 -17.57
C LEU A 969 -16.88 11.68 -18.32
N ALA A 970 -18.20 11.87 -18.43
CA ALA A 970 -18.84 12.98 -19.14
C ALA A 970 -18.89 14.28 -18.32
N VAL A 971 -18.85 14.20 -16.98
CA VAL A 971 -19.02 15.37 -16.08
C VAL A 971 -17.67 15.82 -15.54
N SER A 972 -17.38 17.12 -15.50
CA SER A 972 -16.13 17.66 -14.96
C SER A 972 -16.38 18.90 -14.09
N ARG A 973 -15.95 18.86 -12.83
CA ARG A 973 -16.04 19.98 -11.88
C ARG A 973 -14.95 21.00 -12.17
N LEU A 974 -15.32 22.19 -12.61
CA LEU A 974 -14.40 23.28 -12.91
C LEU A 974 -14.16 24.20 -11.69
N PRO A 975 -13.13 25.07 -11.73
CA PRO A 975 -12.94 26.13 -10.75
C PRO A 975 -14.17 27.05 -10.57
N PHE A 976 -14.17 27.84 -9.50
CA PHE A 976 -15.24 28.79 -9.14
C PHE A 976 -16.63 28.17 -8.90
N GLY A 977 -16.71 26.84 -8.77
CA GLY A 977 -17.98 26.14 -8.53
C GLY A 977 -18.82 25.97 -9.79
N LEU A 978 -18.18 25.78 -10.95
CA LEU A 978 -18.85 25.48 -12.22
C LEU A 978 -18.77 23.98 -12.54
N TYR A 979 -19.70 23.49 -13.35
CA TYR A 979 -19.67 22.12 -13.88
C TYR A 979 -19.76 22.14 -15.41
N LEU A 980 -18.98 21.27 -16.05
CA LEU A 980 -18.97 21.07 -17.48
C LEU A 980 -19.39 19.63 -17.78
N LYS A 981 -20.58 19.45 -18.34
CA LYS A 981 -20.97 18.21 -19.03
C LYS A 981 -20.43 18.24 -20.46
N ALA A 982 -19.96 17.10 -20.93
CA ALA A 982 -19.43 16.93 -22.28
C ALA A 982 -19.78 15.52 -22.77
N THR A 983 -20.81 15.46 -23.60
CA THR A 983 -21.55 14.24 -24.00
C THR A 983 -21.92 14.34 -25.48
N ASN A 984 -22.09 13.21 -26.17
CA ASN A 984 -22.61 13.15 -27.53
C ASN A 984 -24.13 13.36 -27.60
N GLU A 985 -24.87 13.14 -26.51
CA GLU A 985 -26.34 13.14 -26.48
C GLU A 985 -26.90 13.84 -25.23
N GLY A 986 -28.21 14.15 -25.21
CA GLY A 986 -28.94 14.66 -24.02
C GLY A 986 -28.74 16.15 -23.66
N ALA A 987 -27.54 16.71 -23.85
CA ALA A 987 -27.19 18.06 -23.36
C ALA A 987 -28.11 19.21 -23.85
N SER A 988 -28.63 19.14 -25.07
CA SER A 988 -29.59 20.14 -25.58
C SER A 988 -30.94 20.06 -24.87
N ASN A 989 -31.42 18.85 -24.58
CA ASN A 989 -32.64 18.62 -23.82
C ASN A 989 -32.46 19.06 -22.36
N GLU A 990 -31.32 18.73 -21.72
CA GLU A 990 -31.02 19.21 -20.36
C GLU A 990 -30.98 20.74 -20.28
N SER A 991 -30.32 21.39 -21.26
CA SER A 991 -30.24 22.85 -21.31
C SER A 991 -31.63 23.51 -21.38
N ASN A 992 -32.55 22.94 -22.15
CA ASN A 992 -33.91 23.46 -22.27
C ASN A 992 -34.78 23.10 -21.06
N ALA A 993 -34.66 21.88 -20.52
CA ALA A 993 -35.31 21.44 -19.30
C ALA A 993 -34.97 22.35 -18.10
N LEU A 994 -33.67 22.62 -17.88
CA LEU A 994 -33.19 23.55 -16.85
C LEU A 994 -33.76 24.96 -17.06
N GLY A 995 -33.84 25.43 -18.32
CA GLY A 995 -34.45 26.72 -18.67
C GLY A 995 -35.94 26.80 -18.33
N LEU A 996 -36.71 25.75 -18.63
CA LEU A 996 -38.14 25.66 -18.29
C LEU A 996 -38.35 25.62 -16.76
N VAL A 997 -37.64 24.73 -16.06
CA VAL A 997 -37.78 24.58 -14.60
C VAL A 997 -37.37 25.86 -13.87
N HIS A 998 -36.31 26.55 -14.31
CA HIS A 998 -35.90 27.84 -13.75
C HIS A 998 -36.89 28.98 -14.04
N LYS A 999 -37.61 28.93 -15.18
CA LYS A 999 -38.60 29.95 -15.57
C LYS A 999 -39.93 29.81 -14.82
N TYR A 1000 -40.37 28.58 -14.56
CA TYR A 1000 -41.72 28.28 -14.08
C TYR A 1000 -41.80 27.82 -12.61
N THR A 1001 -40.68 27.49 -11.97
CA THR A 1001 -40.67 26.90 -10.62
C THR A 1001 -39.67 27.57 -9.68
N SER A 1002 -39.85 27.34 -8.37
CA SER A 1002 -38.88 27.66 -7.32
C SER A 1002 -37.89 26.52 -7.04
N ALA A 1003 -37.86 25.46 -7.86
CA ALA A 1003 -36.98 24.32 -7.65
C ALA A 1003 -35.50 24.72 -7.81
N PRO A 1004 -34.60 24.36 -6.88
CA PRO A 1004 -33.18 24.69 -6.98
C PRO A 1004 -32.53 23.83 -8.07
N VAL A 1005 -32.29 24.40 -9.25
CA VAL A 1005 -31.66 23.70 -10.40
C VAL A 1005 -30.38 24.41 -10.86
N PRO A 1006 -29.44 23.69 -11.51
CA PRO A 1006 -28.26 24.31 -12.12
C PRO A 1006 -28.65 25.39 -13.13
N LEU A 1007 -28.04 26.58 -13.04
CA LEU A 1007 -28.20 27.59 -14.08
C LEU A 1007 -27.36 27.19 -15.28
N VAL A 1008 -27.99 27.08 -16.45
CA VAL A 1008 -27.29 27.01 -17.73
C VAL A 1008 -26.51 28.30 -17.93
N LEU A 1009 -25.22 28.17 -18.23
CA LEU A 1009 -24.36 29.29 -18.61
C LEU A 1009 -24.15 29.27 -20.12
N ASP A 1010 -23.59 28.18 -20.66
CA ASP A 1010 -23.27 28.06 -22.08
C ASP A 1010 -23.52 26.64 -22.60
N LEU A 1011 -23.88 26.53 -23.88
CA LEU A 1011 -24.12 25.27 -24.59
C LEU A 1011 -23.43 25.33 -25.96
N VAL A 1012 -22.44 24.46 -26.19
CA VAL A 1012 -21.59 24.53 -27.38
C VAL A 1012 -21.28 23.14 -27.94
N ALA A 1013 -21.62 22.88 -29.20
CA ALA A 1013 -21.31 21.62 -29.89
C ALA A 1013 -20.04 21.69 -30.75
N ASP A 1014 -19.41 20.53 -30.94
CA ASP A 1014 -18.50 20.23 -32.06
C ASP A 1014 -18.94 18.96 -32.81
N SER A 1015 -18.13 18.48 -33.76
CA SER A 1015 -18.42 17.30 -34.58
C SER A 1015 -18.46 15.95 -33.84
N ARG A 1016 -18.31 15.93 -32.51
CA ARG A 1016 -18.32 14.71 -31.68
C ARG A 1016 -19.03 14.86 -30.33
N ASN A 1017 -19.08 16.06 -29.74
CA ASN A 1017 -19.65 16.28 -28.40
C ASN A 1017 -20.34 17.64 -28.30
N THR A 1018 -21.41 17.68 -27.51
CA THR A 1018 -22.00 18.90 -26.96
C THR A 1018 -21.48 19.14 -25.54
N TYR A 1019 -21.02 20.38 -25.31
CA TYR A 1019 -20.47 20.87 -24.05
C TYR A 1019 -21.50 21.79 -23.38
N LEU A 1020 -22.03 21.38 -22.23
CA LEU A 1020 -22.97 22.14 -21.41
C LEU A 1020 -22.27 22.61 -20.14
N LEU A 1021 -22.14 23.93 -19.98
CA LEU A 1021 -21.56 24.59 -18.80
C LEU A 1021 -22.68 25.09 -17.89
N THR A 1022 -22.66 24.69 -16.61
CA THR A 1022 -23.66 25.07 -15.61
C THR A 1022 -23.03 25.55 -14.30
N THR A 1023 -23.84 26.20 -13.45
CA THR A 1023 -23.45 26.47 -12.05
C THR A 1023 -23.54 25.22 -11.18
N GLY A 1024 -22.57 25.03 -10.31
CA GLY A 1024 -22.62 24.03 -9.24
C GLY A 1024 -23.52 24.49 -8.09
N LEU A 1025 -24.42 23.60 -7.68
CA LEU A 1025 -25.25 23.77 -6.49
C LEU A 1025 -24.48 23.37 -5.22
N ARG A 1026 -25.04 23.70 -4.05
CA ARG A 1026 -24.48 23.35 -2.74
C ARG A 1026 -25.09 22.06 -2.19
N GLY A 1027 -24.60 21.61 -1.05
CA GLY A 1027 -25.01 20.36 -0.42
C GLY A 1027 -24.36 19.11 -1.03
N GLU A 1028 -24.88 17.96 -0.61
CA GLU A 1028 -24.38 16.63 -0.92
C GLU A 1028 -25.55 15.74 -1.37
N PRO A 1029 -25.33 14.72 -2.24
CA PRO A 1029 -26.40 13.84 -2.71
C PRO A 1029 -27.17 13.15 -1.57
N LEU A 1030 -28.50 13.11 -1.68
CA LEU A 1030 -29.39 12.54 -0.66
C LEU A 1030 -29.08 11.06 -0.40
N SER A 1031 -28.60 10.32 -1.39
CA SER A 1031 -28.02 8.96 -1.26
C SER A 1031 -26.91 8.84 -0.20
N ARG A 1032 -26.20 9.93 0.13
CA ARG A 1032 -25.22 10.00 1.22
C ARG A 1032 -25.80 10.57 2.52
N ALA A 1033 -26.87 11.39 2.42
CA ALA A 1033 -27.47 12.12 3.52
C ALA A 1033 -28.67 11.44 4.17
N MET A 1034 -29.38 10.52 3.49
CA MET A 1034 -30.69 9.98 3.91
C MET A 1034 -30.69 9.31 5.29
N ASP A 1035 -29.56 8.74 5.70
CA ASP A 1035 -29.37 8.19 7.04
C ASP A 1035 -29.17 9.26 8.13
N MET A 1036 -28.84 10.50 7.77
CA MET A 1036 -28.55 11.62 8.67
C MET A 1036 -29.71 12.60 8.89
N LEU A 1037 -30.76 12.51 8.07
CA LEU A 1037 -31.99 13.27 8.29
C LEU A 1037 -32.69 12.72 9.55
N SER A 1038 -33.09 13.59 10.49
CA SER A 1038 -34.00 13.16 11.56
C SER A 1038 -35.36 12.76 10.98
N ASP A 1039 -36.27 12.18 11.76
CA ASP A 1039 -37.62 11.92 11.25
C ASP A 1039 -38.36 13.24 10.97
N ARG A 1040 -38.03 14.35 11.64
CA ARG A 1040 -38.54 15.69 11.29
C ARG A 1040 -37.97 16.17 9.96
N ASP A 1041 -36.65 16.12 9.76
CA ASP A 1041 -36.03 16.49 8.48
C ASP A 1041 -36.55 15.64 7.30
N CYS A 1042 -36.94 14.38 7.56
CA CYS A 1042 -37.51 13.50 6.55
C CYS A 1042 -38.92 13.93 6.12
N HIS A 1043 -39.74 14.47 7.02
CA HIS A 1043 -41.03 15.08 6.66
C HIS A 1043 -40.82 16.43 5.96
N ASP A 1044 -39.96 17.30 6.52
CA ASP A 1044 -39.62 18.58 5.89
C ASP A 1044 -39.12 18.38 4.43
N PHE A 1045 -38.38 17.29 4.17
CA PHE A 1045 -37.95 16.87 2.83
C PHE A 1045 -39.12 16.42 1.93
N ILE A 1046 -40.06 15.64 2.45
CA ILE A 1046 -41.26 15.20 1.73
C ILE A 1046 -42.08 16.41 1.29
N ASP A 1047 -42.32 17.36 2.20
CA ASP A 1047 -43.09 18.58 1.94
C ASP A 1047 -42.43 19.47 0.88
N GLN A 1048 -41.09 19.63 0.95
CA GLN A 1048 -40.31 20.33 -0.08
C GLN A 1048 -40.43 19.64 -1.46
N MET A 1049 -40.30 18.31 -1.52
CA MET A 1049 -40.44 17.56 -2.78
C MET A 1049 -41.86 17.65 -3.34
N GLN A 1050 -42.90 17.54 -2.52
CA GLN A 1050 -44.29 17.73 -2.94
C GLN A 1050 -44.50 19.14 -3.52
N SER A 1051 -43.98 20.18 -2.85
CA SER A 1051 -44.03 21.55 -3.35
C SER A 1051 -43.33 21.71 -4.71
N TYR A 1052 -42.14 21.14 -4.88
CA TYR A 1052 -41.43 21.22 -6.16
C TYR A 1052 -42.10 20.41 -7.27
N ILE A 1053 -42.53 19.16 -7.01
CA ILE A 1053 -43.22 18.32 -8.00
C ILE A 1053 -44.54 18.97 -8.45
N SER A 1054 -45.27 19.62 -7.54
CA SER A 1054 -46.48 20.40 -7.90
C SER A 1054 -46.18 21.49 -8.92
N GLN A 1055 -45.08 22.22 -8.75
CA GLN A 1055 -44.66 23.30 -9.65
C GLN A 1055 -44.09 22.75 -10.97
N ILE A 1056 -43.32 21.66 -10.92
CA ILE A 1056 -42.74 20.98 -12.09
C ILE A 1056 -43.85 20.45 -12.99
N ARG A 1057 -44.86 19.77 -12.44
CA ARG A 1057 -46.01 19.28 -13.21
C ARG A 1057 -46.88 20.38 -13.82
N ALA A 1058 -46.84 21.59 -13.25
CA ALA A 1058 -47.54 22.77 -13.75
C ALA A 1058 -46.77 23.52 -14.88
N ILE A 1059 -45.60 23.04 -15.30
CA ILE A 1059 -44.90 23.56 -16.49
C ILE A 1059 -45.77 23.27 -17.73
N PRO A 1060 -46.11 24.28 -18.55
CA PRO A 1060 -47.00 24.10 -19.69
C PRO A 1060 -46.36 23.24 -20.79
N SER A 1061 -47.19 22.42 -21.44
CA SER A 1061 -46.83 21.62 -22.63
C SER A 1061 -46.29 22.49 -23.78
N VAL A 1062 -45.41 21.90 -24.60
CA VAL A 1062 -44.89 22.52 -25.84
C VAL A 1062 -46.00 22.69 -26.89
N ASP A 1063 -47.03 21.83 -26.88
CA ASP A 1063 -48.22 21.91 -27.73
C ASP A 1063 -49.49 21.63 -26.93
N THR A 1064 -50.57 22.33 -27.30
CA THR A 1064 -51.97 22.10 -26.93
C THR A 1064 -52.47 20.65 -26.99
N ARG A 1065 -51.79 19.78 -27.75
CA ARG A 1065 -52.16 18.37 -27.95
C ARG A 1065 -51.66 17.39 -26.87
N ASN A 1066 -50.81 17.84 -25.93
CA ASN A 1066 -50.25 17.03 -24.84
C ASN A 1066 -49.48 15.77 -25.28
N TYR A 1067 -48.66 15.88 -26.34
CA TYR A 1067 -47.73 14.82 -26.78
C TYR A 1067 -46.82 14.33 -25.64
N ILE A 1068 -46.46 13.04 -25.66
CA ILE A 1068 -45.35 12.49 -24.86
C ILE A 1068 -44.06 12.67 -25.65
N CYS A 1069 -43.19 13.56 -25.18
CA CYS A 1069 -42.02 14.06 -25.93
C CYS A 1069 -40.93 14.59 -24.98
N ASN A 1070 -39.71 14.77 -25.51
CA ASN A 1070 -38.66 15.50 -24.78
C ASN A 1070 -39.02 17.00 -24.65
N THR A 1071 -38.24 17.78 -23.90
CA THR A 1071 -38.58 19.19 -23.65
C THR A 1071 -38.54 20.10 -24.89
N LEU A 1072 -37.93 19.63 -25.99
CA LEU A 1072 -37.88 20.30 -27.30
C LEU A 1072 -39.04 19.89 -28.23
N GLY A 1073 -39.90 18.96 -27.80
CA GLY A 1073 -40.98 18.38 -28.61
C GLY A 1073 -40.56 17.18 -29.47
N GLU A 1074 -39.32 16.71 -29.33
CA GLU A 1074 -38.76 15.59 -30.11
C GLU A 1074 -38.91 14.25 -29.35
N ALA A 1075 -38.25 13.20 -29.85
CA ALA A 1075 -38.21 11.89 -29.23
C ALA A 1075 -37.65 11.92 -27.80
N CYS A 1076 -38.36 11.22 -26.90
CA CYS A 1076 -37.91 10.92 -25.54
C CYS A 1076 -36.69 9.99 -25.54
N ARG A 1077 -35.96 9.97 -24.42
CA ARG A 1077 -34.94 8.97 -24.12
C ARG A 1077 -35.07 8.53 -22.67
N ASP A 1078 -35.12 7.22 -22.45
CA ASP A 1078 -35.06 6.61 -21.12
C ASP A 1078 -34.14 5.39 -21.21
N PRO A 1079 -33.02 5.32 -20.46
CA PRO A 1079 -32.14 4.14 -20.46
C PRO A 1079 -32.81 2.81 -20.09
N ARG A 1080 -34.04 2.82 -19.57
CA ARG A 1080 -34.86 1.62 -19.31
C ARG A 1080 -35.65 1.12 -20.53
N ILE A 1081 -35.71 1.88 -21.62
CA ILE A 1081 -36.47 1.57 -22.83
C ILE A 1081 -35.49 1.51 -24.00
N ARG A 1082 -35.34 0.33 -24.60
CA ARG A 1082 -34.47 0.09 -25.78
C ARG A 1082 -33.08 0.73 -25.62
N ASP A 1083 -32.45 0.50 -24.47
CA ASP A 1083 -31.11 0.97 -24.11
C ASP A 1083 -30.88 2.50 -24.17
N GLY A 1084 -31.95 3.31 -24.08
CA GLY A 1084 -31.84 4.78 -24.15
C GLY A 1084 -31.80 5.36 -25.57
N ASN A 1085 -32.09 4.54 -26.58
CA ASN A 1085 -32.37 5.00 -27.94
C ASN A 1085 -33.58 5.96 -27.97
N PRO A 1086 -33.68 6.87 -28.96
CA PRO A 1086 -34.84 7.73 -29.13
C PRO A 1086 -36.15 6.95 -29.29
N ILE A 1087 -37.20 7.38 -28.58
CA ILE A 1087 -38.56 6.84 -28.68
C ILE A 1087 -39.59 7.98 -28.83
N GLY A 1088 -40.57 7.81 -29.72
CA GLY A 1088 -41.57 8.84 -29.99
C GLY A 1088 -41.05 10.00 -30.87
N PRO A 1089 -41.61 11.22 -30.76
CA PRO A 1089 -42.68 11.61 -29.83
C PRO A 1089 -43.99 10.86 -30.10
N PHE A 1090 -44.87 10.78 -29.11
CA PHE A 1090 -46.11 10.01 -29.16
C PHE A 1090 -47.34 10.91 -29.02
N GLU A 1091 -48.38 10.65 -29.81
CA GLU A 1091 -49.64 11.41 -29.82
C GLU A 1091 -50.45 11.23 -28.54
N ASP A 1092 -50.33 10.06 -27.88
CA ASP A 1092 -51.06 9.75 -26.65
C ASP A 1092 -50.33 8.70 -25.77
N GLU A 1093 -50.89 8.43 -24.58
CA GLU A 1093 -50.39 7.38 -23.70
C GLU A 1093 -50.51 5.98 -24.33
N ALA A 1094 -51.49 5.72 -25.19
CA ALA A 1094 -51.69 4.40 -25.78
C ALA A 1094 -50.55 4.04 -26.75
N SER A 1095 -50.14 4.98 -27.61
CA SER A 1095 -49.02 4.83 -28.54
C SER A 1095 -47.67 4.78 -27.82
N PHE A 1096 -47.47 5.56 -26.76
CA PHE A 1096 -46.31 5.41 -25.86
C PHE A 1096 -46.26 4.03 -25.20
N SER A 1097 -47.40 3.52 -24.72
CA SER A 1097 -47.48 2.25 -24.00
C SER A 1097 -47.13 1.03 -24.86
N GLN A 1098 -47.28 1.11 -26.19
CA GLN A 1098 -46.82 0.04 -27.10
C GLN A 1098 -45.28 -0.14 -27.11
N TYR A 1099 -44.53 0.81 -26.55
CA TYR A 1099 -43.08 0.71 -26.37
C TYR A 1099 -42.70 0.19 -24.96
N LEU A 1100 -43.68 -0.20 -24.16
CA LEU A 1100 -43.54 -0.71 -22.78
C LEU A 1100 -44.05 -2.15 -22.69
N ARG A 1101 -43.61 -2.90 -21.67
CA ARG A 1101 -44.12 -4.26 -21.40
C ARG A 1101 -45.53 -4.24 -20.83
N HIS A 1102 -46.30 -5.26 -21.19
CA HIS A 1102 -47.74 -5.36 -20.96
C HIS A 1102 -48.48 -4.11 -21.49
N PRO A 1103 -48.38 -3.83 -22.81
CA PRO A 1103 -48.86 -2.58 -23.40
C PRO A 1103 -50.37 -2.37 -23.23
N ASP A 1104 -51.13 -3.47 -23.10
CA ASP A 1104 -52.60 -3.46 -22.96
C ASP A 1104 -53.08 -3.58 -21.50
N ASP A 1105 -52.18 -3.53 -20.51
CA ASP A 1105 -52.59 -3.53 -19.09
C ASP A 1105 -53.35 -2.22 -18.77
N PRO A 1106 -54.54 -2.28 -18.13
CA PRO A 1106 -55.32 -1.08 -17.79
C PRO A 1106 -54.59 -0.06 -16.93
N ALA A 1107 -53.51 -0.43 -16.22
CA ALA A 1107 -52.66 0.50 -15.49
C ALA A 1107 -51.68 1.30 -16.37
N ARG A 1108 -51.77 1.21 -17.70
CA ARG A 1108 -51.03 2.05 -18.66
C ARG A 1108 -51.96 2.93 -19.51
N ARG A 1109 -53.11 3.36 -18.98
CA ARG A 1109 -54.09 4.21 -19.69
C ARG A 1109 -54.79 5.19 -18.75
N GLY A 1110 -55.10 6.39 -19.27
CA GLY A 1110 -55.96 7.38 -18.62
C GLY A 1110 -55.24 8.41 -17.76
N HIS A 1111 -53.91 8.49 -17.85
CA HIS A 1111 -53.08 9.39 -17.06
C HIS A 1111 -52.95 10.78 -17.69
N GLN A 1112 -52.76 11.82 -16.86
CA GLN A 1112 -52.39 13.13 -17.38
C GLN A 1112 -50.94 13.13 -17.87
N ILE A 1113 -50.68 13.77 -19.01
CA ILE A 1113 -49.33 14.00 -19.51
C ILE A 1113 -48.81 15.30 -18.90
N VAL A 1114 -47.71 15.22 -18.17
CA VAL A 1114 -47.15 16.32 -17.38
C VAL A 1114 -45.64 16.41 -17.60
N PHE A 1115 -45.05 17.57 -17.35
CA PHE A 1115 -43.58 17.67 -17.31
C PHE A 1115 -43.04 16.85 -16.13
N THR A 1116 -42.03 16.03 -16.40
CA THR A 1116 -41.36 15.15 -15.43
C THR A 1116 -39.86 15.30 -15.51
N HIS A 1117 -39.17 14.98 -14.40
CA HIS A 1117 -37.71 14.93 -14.40
C HIS A 1117 -37.19 13.72 -15.20
N ALA A 1118 -37.92 12.60 -15.14
CA ALA A 1118 -37.58 11.33 -15.76
C ALA A 1118 -36.18 10.80 -15.39
N ASP A 1119 -35.63 11.17 -14.21
CA ASP A 1119 -34.62 10.42 -13.45
C ASP A 1119 -34.49 10.96 -12.01
N LEU A 1120 -35.62 11.03 -11.28
CA LEU A 1120 -35.70 11.64 -9.96
C LEU A 1120 -35.15 10.71 -8.84
N ASN A 1121 -33.88 10.35 -8.93
CA ASN A 1121 -33.22 9.38 -8.05
C ASN A 1121 -32.42 10.02 -6.89
N LEU A 1122 -32.03 9.22 -5.89
CA LEU A 1122 -31.29 9.66 -4.69
C LEU A 1122 -29.89 10.26 -4.94
N ARG A 1123 -29.30 10.11 -6.13
CA ARG A 1123 -28.03 10.77 -6.49
C ARG A 1123 -28.26 12.19 -7.04
N ASN A 1124 -29.43 12.39 -7.65
CA ASN A 1124 -29.80 13.57 -8.42
C ASN A 1124 -30.46 14.65 -7.55
N ILE A 1125 -30.91 14.30 -6.34
CA ILE A 1125 -31.34 15.24 -5.31
C ILE A 1125 -30.16 15.57 -4.38
N LEU A 1126 -29.89 16.87 -4.16
CA LEU A 1126 -28.89 17.40 -3.24
C LEU A 1126 -29.56 18.01 -2.00
N VAL A 1127 -28.98 17.78 -0.83
CA VAL A 1127 -29.38 18.42 0.43
C VAL A 1127 -28.20 19.06 1.14
N ASP A 1128 -28.44 20.20 1.78
CA ASP A 1128 -27.45 20.95 2.58
C ASP A 1128 -27.97 21.20 4.01
N LYS A 1129 -27.06 21.53 4.92
CA LYS A 1129 -27.41 21.85 6.31
C LYS A 1129 -27.87 23.30 6.43
N VAL A 1130 -29.05 23.49 7.02
CA VAL A 1130 -29.65 24.81 7.27
C VAL A 1130 -29.94 25.03 8.75
N THR A 1131 -29.88 26.29 9.18
CA THR A 1131 -30.48 26.72 10.45
C THR A 1131 -31.96 26.98 10.20
N LYS A 1132 -32.84 26.31 10.94
CA LYS A 1132 -34.30 26.47 10.85
C LYS A 1132 -34.76 27.74 11.60
N PRO A 1133 -35.98 28.27 11.34
CA PRO A 1133 -36.48 29.46 12.03
C PRO A 1133 -36.58 29.33 13.55
N ASP A 1134 -36.66 28.10 14.08
CA ASP A 1134 -36.65 27.79 15.52
C ASP A 1134 -35.25 27.75 16.16
N GLY A 1135 -34.19 28.06 15.39
CA GLY A 1135 -32.80 28.06 15.87
C GLY A 1135 -32.14 26.68 15.95
N THR A 1136 -32.85 25.61 15.60
CA THR A 1136 -32.27 24.27 15.42
C THR A 1136 -31.51 24.19 14.08
N ARG A 1137 -30.67 23.17 13.90
CA ARG A 1137 -30.10 22.81 12.61
C ARG A 1137 -30.80 21.58 12.05
N GLY A 1138 -30.92 21.51 10.74
CA GLY A 1138 -31.42 20.33 10.05
C GLY A 1138 -31.02 20.35 8.58
N TRP A 1139 -31.78 19.65 7.74
CA TRP A 1139 -31.51 19.52 6.32
C TRP A 1139 -32.61 20.17 5.47
N ALA A 1140 -32.23 20.73 4.32
CA ALA A 1140 -33.14 21.22 3.30
C ALA A 1140 -32.61 20.87 1.90
N ILE A 1141 -33.49 20.87 0.90
CA ILE A 1141 -33.14 20.60 -0.49
C ILE A 1141 -32.34 21.79 -1.03
N SER A 1142 -31.12 21.50 -1.51
CA SER A 1142 -30.19 22.49 -2.05
C SER A 1142 -29.99 22.35 -3.56
N GLY A 1143 -30.54 21.29 -4.16
CA GLY A 1143 -30.48 21.08 -5.61
C GLY A 1143 -31.24 19.87 -6.12
N ILE A 1144 -31.65 19.95 -7.39
CA ILE A 1144 -32.11 18.83 -8.22
C ILE A 1144 -31.36 18.93 -9.56
N VAL A 1145 -30.68 17.86 -9.97
CA VAL A 1145 -29.72 17.84 -11.11
C VAL A 1145 -29.97 16.66 -12.05
N ASP A 1146 -29.30 16.63 -13.22
CA ASP A 1146 -29.38 15.53 -14.20
C ASP A 1146 -30.69 15.49 -15.02
N TRP A 1147 -31.09 16.65 -15.55
CA TRP A 1147 -32.35 16.85 -16.29
C TRP A 1147 -32.29 16.43 -17.78
N GLU A 1148 -31.36 15.55 -18.15
CA GLU A 1148 -31.10 15.18 -19.55
C GLU A 1148 -32.16 14.27 -20.18
N ASN A 1149 -32.87 13.49 -19.35
CA ASN A 1149 -33.97 12.61 -19.79
C ASN A 1149 -35.36 13.27 -19.68
N SER A 1150 -35.43 14.49 -19.15
CA SER A 1150 -36.68 15.18 -18.81
C SER A 1150 -37.55 15.48 -20.03
N GLY A 1151 -38.86 15.59 -19.81
CA GLY A 1151 -39.84 15.73 -20.87
C GLY A 1151 -41.28 15.61 -20.37
N PHE A 1152 -42.21 15.55 -21.30
CA PHE A 1152 -43.63 15.35 -21.05
C PHE A 1152 -43.93 13.86 -21.11
N TYR A 1153 -44.39 13.28 -19.99
CA TYR A 1153 -44.65 11.85 -19.83
C TYR A 1153 -45.92 11.64 -18.97
N PRO A 1154 -46.51 10.44 -18.93
CA PRO A 1154 -47.61 10.13 -18.02
C PRO A 1154 -47.24 10.39 -16.56
N GLU A 1155 -48.18 10.91 -15.77
CA GLU A 1155 -47.93 11.40 -14.42
C GLU A 1155 -47.40 10.36 -13.40
N TYR A 1156 -47.50 9.06 -13.68
CA TYR A 1156 -46.87 8.02 -12.84
C TYR A 1156 -45.36 7.86 -13.07
N TRP A 1157 -44.78 8.51 -14.09
CA TRP A 1157 -43.44 8.19 -14.60
C TRP A 1157 -42.30 8.44 -13.61
N ASP A 1158 -42.25 9.61 -12.97
CA ASP A 1158 -41.21 9.88 -11.94
C ASP A 1158 -41.36 8.95 -10.72
N CYS A 1159 -42.59 8.61 -10.31
CA CYS A 1159 -42.85 7.73 -9.15
C CYS A 1159 -42.40 6.28 -9.39
N THR A 1160 -42.67 5.77 -10.59
CA THR A 1160 -42.26 4.41 -11.00
C THR A 1160 -40.77 4.36 -11.30
N LYS A 1161 -40.22 5.32 -12.04
CA LYS A 1161 -38.79 5.36 -12.36
C LYS A 1161 -37.90 5.51 -11.13
N ALA A 1162 -38.27 6.35 -10.17
CA ALA A 1162 -37.54 6.47 -8.89
C ALA A 1162 -37.58 5.18 -8.04
N GLN A 1163 -38.48 4.23 -8.36
CA GLN A 1163 -38.51 2.88 -7.78
C GLN A 1163 -37.76 1.81 -8.58
N PHE A 1164 -37.35 2.06 -9.83
CA PHE A 1164 -36.58 1.11 -10.65
C PHE A 1164 -35.26 0.72 -9.95
N GLU A 1165 -34.58 1.70 -9.37
CA GLU A 1165 -33.41 1.46 -8.52
C GLU A 1165 -33.74 1.05 -7.08
N GLY A 1166 -35.00 0.72 -6.75
CA GLY A 1166 -35.45 0.48 -5.37
C GLY A 1166 -34.65 -0.59 -4.62
N PHE A 1167 -34.07 -1.56 -5.35
CA PHE A 1167 -33.17 -2.59 -4.81
C PHE A 1167 -31.79 -2.07 -4.33
N ARG A 1168 -31.38 -0.87 -4.78
CA ARG A 1168 -30.12 -0.19 -4.38
C ARG A 1168 -30.28 0.61 -3.08
N TRP A 1169 -31.53 0.90 -2.71
CA TRP A 1169 -31.88 1.89 -1.68
C TRP A 1169 -32.66 1.24 -0.53
N ASP A 1170 -32.83 1.97 0.58
CA ASP A 1170 -33.43 1.40 1.79
C ASP A 1170 -34.93 1.74 1.96
N GLU A 1171 -35.56 0.97 2.84
CA GLU A 1171 -36.99 1.02 3.19
C GLU A 1171 -37.47 2.39 3.74
N ARG A 1172 -36.57 3.30 4.15
CA ARG A 1172 -36.90 4.68 4.51
C ARG A 1172 -37.06 5.54 3.26
N TRP A 1173 -36.19 5.38 2.25
CA TRP A 1173 -36.36 6.03 0.95
C TRP A 1173 -37.62 5.53 0.23
N THR A 1174 -37.82 4.23 0.12
CA THR A 1174 -38.99 3.68 -0.60
C THR A 1174 -40.31 4.18 -0.01
N ARG A 1175 -40.38 4.34 1.33
CA ARG A 1175 -41.54 4.95 1.99
C ARG A 1175 -41.62 6.45 1.74
N ALA A 1176 -40.55 7.22 1.98
CA ALA A 1176 -40.54 8.67 1.74
C ALA A 1176 -40.92 9.02 0.29
N LEU A 1177 -40.49 8.23 -0.69
CA LEU A 1177 -40.88 8.38 -2.10
C LEU A 1177 -42.39 8.18 -2.34
N VAL A 1178 -43.01 7.20 -1.67
CA VAL A 1178 -44.47 7.00 -1.71
C VAL A 1178 -45.21 8.14 -0.99
N GLU A 1179 -44.67 8.67 0.12
CA GLU A 1179 -45.22 9.89 0.76
C GLU A 1179 -45.12 11.11 -0.18
N VAL A 1180 -44.01 11.27 -0.91
CA VAL A 1180 -43.79 12.35 -1.88
C VAL A 1180 -44.81 12.32 -3.02
N PHE A 1181 -45.15 11.15 -3.55
CA PHE A 1181 -46.09 11.07 -4.67
C PHE A 1181 -47.57 10.95 -4.29
N ARG A 1182 -47.90 10.58 -3.03
CA ARG A 1182 -49.29 10.39 -2.57
C ARG A 1182 -50.26 11.51 -2.93
N PRO A 1183 -49.93 12.82 -2.83
CA PRO A 1183 -50.88 13.89 -3.15
C PRO A 1183 -51.32 13.93 -4.61
N PHE A 1184 -50.52 13.37 -5.52
CA PHE A 1184 -50.80 13.33 -6.96
C PHE A 1184 -51.39 11.99 -7.39
N GLY A 1185 -50.95 10.89 -6.76
CA GLY A 1185 -51.51 9.57 -6.98
C GLY A 1185 -50.81 8.49 -6.15
N GLY A 1186 -51.55 7.43 -5.82
CA GLY A 1186 -50.95 6.25 -5.19
C GLY A 1186 -50.13 5.39 -6.15
N TYR A 1187 -50.42 5.48 -7.45
CA TYR A 1187 -49.78 4.79 -8.58
C TYR A 1187 -49.48 3.28 -8.36
N ALA A 1188 -50.27 2.61 -7.52
CA ALA A 1188 -49.92 1.30 -6.99
C ALA A 1188 -49.98 0.16 -8.03
N LYS A 1189 -50.88 0.27 -9.03
CA LYS A 1189 -51.01 -0.74 -10.10
C LYS A 1189 -49.91 -0.54 -11.14
N GLU A 1190 -49.64 0.73 -11.44
CA GLU A 1190 -48.63 1.23 -12.36
C GLU A 1190 -47.24 0.75 -11.87
N ILE A 1191 -47.00 0.88 -10.56
CA ILE A 1191 -45.83 0.33 -9.85
C ILE A 1191 -45.78 -1.21 -9.88
N GLU A 1192 -46.92 -1.91 -9.84
CA GLU A 1192 -46.95 -3.39 -9.93
C GLU A 1192 -46.59 -3.87 -11.34
N VAL A 1193 -47.21 -3.29 -12.37
CA VAL A 1193 -46.97 -3.60 -13.79
C VAL A 1193 -45.53 -3.28 -14.17
N GLU A 1194 -44.97 -2.17 -13.70
CA GLU A 1194 -43.55 -1.87 -13.84
C GLU A 1194 -42.67 -2.91 -13.13
N LYS A 1195 -42.95 -3.26 -11.86
CA LYS A 1195 -42.18 -4.29 -11.14
C LYS A 1195 -42.25 -5.68 -11.81
N ARG A 1196 -43.40 -6.04 -12.37
CA ARG A 1196 -43.59 -7.23 -13.21
C ARG A 1196 -42.67 -7.16 -14.44
N SER A 1197 -42.77 -6.06 -15.19
CA SER A 1197 -41.95 -5.76 -16.37
C SER A 1197 -40.44 -5.86 -16.10
N TRP A 1198 -39.97 -5.36 -14.95
CA TRP A 1198 -38.55 -5.42 -14.54
C TRP A 1198 -38.13 -6.82 -14.08
N SER A 1199 -39.03 -7.58 -13.43
CA SER A 1199 -38.74 -8.91 -12.89
C SER A 1199 -38.56 -9.99 -13.96
N GLU A 1200 -39.14 -9.77 -15.14
CA GLU A 1200 -39.01 -10.66 -16.31
C GLU A 1200 -37.63 -10.55 -17.01
N GLY A 1201 -36.83 -9.53 -16.66
CA GLY A 1201 -35.46 -9.31 -17.18
C GLY A 1201 -35.42 -8.91 -18.65
N ASP A 1202 -34.29 -8.44 -19.18
CA ASP A 1202 -34.20 -7.79 -20.51
C ASP A 1202 -34.26 -8.76 -21.71
N GLY A 1203 -35.00 -9.87 -21.59
CA GLY A 1203 -35.28 -10.78 -22.68
C GLY A 1203 -36.26 -10.20 -23.71
N ALA A 1204 -35.82 -10.14 -24.97
CA ALA A 1204 -36.60 -9.92 -26.18
C ALA A 1204 -37.46 -8.63 -26.28
N PHE A 1205 -36.95 -7.69 -27.07
CA PHE A 1205 -37.68 -6.75 -27.93
C PHE A 1205 -36.95 -6.64 -29.28
#